data_AF-A0A095C7Z1-F1
#
_entry.id   AF-A0A095C7Z1-F1
#
_cell.length_a   1.000
_cell.length_b   1.000
_cell.length_c   1.000
_cell.angle_alpha   90.00
_cell.angle_beta   90.00
_cell.angle_gamma   90.00
#
_symmetry.space_group_name_H-M   'P 1'
#
loop_
_entity.id
_entity.type
_entity.pdbx_description
1 polymer ?
#
loop_
_entity_poly.entity_id
_entity_poly.type
_entity_poly.pdbx_seq_one_letter_code
_entity_poly.pdbx_strand_id
1 'polypeptide(L)'
;HVCLRDPKRVSAGTGPSMFLRQWRSQRKVNVFVCSNHPCVIYSIKNKLIFANLNLKEVNFMTPLNGLFYSDCVVFVSECTFYNPLSIALVTPTALIIGSVDEIQKLHVRTLPLEETPKRLALQSETSSLGVITYRQEMFQEGMGFKPVRSSISLSQKIPKSASRLPKTAPSSVSATERKFREIEVSSLLIFNQSNLEIQFAHNFYFSQTLVEVAVSIASVQSDIHNGPLFAVGTAFLVEDEVEPSKGRIHLFRWDPESSRLDTVLVHDVNGSVYRIVDFNGRLLAAINSSVRLFDIKEDSLRLACSFNENIIVLFLRRKGDFVLVGDLMRSLTLLLFKSNVNNFEAIGRHRHPRWTTCIEILDDEHFLAAEVENNLFVVSRDLPENTKEPSFRALLSSSSDSCVLPSLSSQLQSNNASSSKTTGSSTQPDNTTNDNIVASGTSSTTTSMSSIPSSVAEGRSSSTQSTRHFLDSRLTGSKPNSSGVSGEMQRLVDCAYFHTGDFVNVFVRGNLVLQNAEERWAAVGYPGHLYGTVNGGLGLLVQVSPVLFAFLKEIEFRLSNLVVPVGGFSHDTWRAFKADREIKMSHNFVDGDLIETVTDLNMDDKAKLVKGLRIPVNMNEFGTAGSTCTSDPETRECTVEDLVKVVEEMSRLH
;
A
#
# COMPACT_ATOMS: atom_id res chain seq x y z
N HIS A 1 -30.60 24.49 -35.18
CA HIS A 1 -30.71 23.29 -34.31
C HIS A 1 -29.46 23.18 -33.45
N VAL A 2 -29.61 22.92 -32.15
CA VAL A 2 -28.49 22.45 -31.32
C VAL A 2 -28.46 20.94 -31.45
N CYS A 3 -27.35 20.38 -31.92
CA CYS A 3 -27.12 18.94 -31.96
C CYS A 3 -26.06 18.59 -30.91
N LEU A 4 -26.30 17.53 -30.13
CA LEU A 4 -25.30 17.02 -29.19
C LEU A 4 -24.23 16.26 -29.97
N ARG A 5 -23.07 16.88 -30.11
CA ARG A 5 -21.84 16.19 -30.53
C ARG A 5 -21.27 15.46 -29.32
N ASP A 6 -20.91 14.19 -29.52
CA ASP A 6 -20.29 13.31 -28.51
C ASP A 6 -21.08 13.23 -27.18
N PRO A 7 -22.34 12.75 -27.20
CA PRO A 7 -23.20 12.72 -26.02
C PRO A 7 -22.60 11.83 -24.91
N LYS A 8 -22.36 12.44 -23.74
CA LYS A 8 -22.00 11.74 -22.50
C LYS A 8 -23.17 11.79 -21.52
N ARG A 9 -23.46 10.66 -20.88
CA ARG A 9 -24.47 10.50 -19.83
C ARG A 9 -23.76 10.18 -18.51
N VAL A 10 -24.18 10.81 -17.42
CA VAL A 10 -23.65 10.60 -16.07
C VAL A 10 -24.83 10.58 -15.10
N SER A 11 -24.80 9.70 -14.09
CA SER A 11 -25.81 9.68 -13.03
C SER A 11 -25.42 10.63 -11.89
N ALA A 12 -26.33 11.51 -11.48
CA ALA A 12 -26.10 12.54 -10.45
C ALA A 12 -27.14 12.46 -9.30
N GLY A 13 -27.52 11.23 -8.96
CA GLY A 13 -28.54 10.89 -7.96
C GLY A 13 -29.71 10.11 -8.54
N THR A 14 -30.68 9.82 -7.68
CA THR A 14 -31.84 8.94 -7.95
C THR A 14 -33.19 9.61 -7.65
N GLY A 15 -33.18 10.83 -7.10
CA GLY A 15 -34.38 11.59 -6.76
C GLY A 15 -35.19 12.08 -7.98
N PRO A 16 -36.51 12.32 -7.83
CA PRO A 16 -37.40 12.70 -8.93
C PRO A 16 -37.23 14.14 -9.42
N SER A 17 -36.51 14.99 -8.68
CA SER A 17 -36.26 16.39 -9.01
C SER A 17 -34.77 16.71 -8.96
N MET A 18 -34.19 17.02 -10.12
CA MET A 18 -32.82 17.50 -10.27
C MET A 18 -32.83 18.91 -10.83
N PHE A 19 -32.25 19.88 -10.11
CA PHE A 19 -32.16 21.27 -10.57
C PHE A 19 -30.70 21.69 -10.84
N LEU A 20 -30.46 22.30 -11.99
CA LEU A 20 -29.14 22.82 -12.38
C LEU A 20 -29.08 24.33 -12.16
N ARG A 21 -28.07 24.80 -11.42
CA ARG A 21 -27.86 26.24 -11.16
C ARG A 21 -26.45 26.67 -11.57
N GLN A 22 -26.37 27.62 -12.49
CA GLN A 22 -25.10 28.24 -12.86
C GLN A 22 -24.61 29.19 -11.74
N TRP A 23 -23.32 29.12 -11.42
CA TRP A 23 -22.63 29.98 -10.48
C TRP A 23 -21.21 30.31 -10.99
N ARG A 24 -20.51 31.24 -10.33
CA ARG A 24 -19.16 31.66 -10.66
C ARG A 24 -18.27 31.66 -9.42
N SER A 25 -17.24 30.82 -9.43
CA SER A 25 -16.16 30.84 -8.43
C SER A 25 -14.85 31.20 -9.10
N GLN A 26 -14.04 32.06 -8.48
CA GLN A 26 -12.68 32.38 -8.93
C GLN A 26 -12.59 32.68 -10.45
N ARG A 27 -13.52 33.49 -10.97
CA ARG A 27 -13.70 33.82 -12.41
C ARG A 27 -14.10 32.66 -13.35
N LYS A 28 -14.13 31.40 -12.90
CA LYS A 28 -14.65 30.24 -13.65
C LYS A 28 -16.18 30.17 -13.56
N VAL A 29 -16.84 29.63 -14.60
CA VAL A 29 -18.27 29.29 -14.59
C VAL A 29 -18.42 27.82 -14.23
N ASN A 30 -19.21 27.54 -13.20
CA ASN A 30 -19.50 26.19 -12.71
C ASN A 30 -21.03 25.98 -12.69
N VAL A 31 -21.49 24.73 -12.68
CA VAL A 31 -22.90 24.37 -12.55
C VAL A 31 -23.08 23.50 -11.31
N PHE A 32 -23.89 23.96 -10.37
CA PHE A 32 -24.30 23.22 -9.19
C PHE A 32 -25.49 22.32 -9.54
N VAL A 33 -25.45 21.05 -9.11
CA VAL A 33 -26.54 20.08 -9.24
C VAL A 33 -27.21 19.91 -7.89
N CYS A 34 -28.48 20.29 -7.81
CA CYS A 34 -29.35 20.07 -6.66
C CYS A 34 -30.04 18.71 -6.84
N SER A 35 -29.73 17.76 -5.97
CA SER A 35 -30.32 16.40 -5.94
C SER A 35 -30.05 15.77 -4.55
N ASN A 36 -30.41 14.49 -4.40
CA ASN A 36 -30.02 13.64 -3.27
C ASN A 36 -28.56 13.17 -3.29
N HIS A 37 -27.76 13.57 -4.29
CA HIS A 37 -26.30 13.43 -4.33
C HIS A 37 -25.71 14.70 -4.95
N PRO A 38 -25.72 15.84 -4.21
CA PRO A 38 -25.40 17.14 -4.77
C PRO A 38 -23.94 17.21 -5.23
N CYS A 39 -23.72 17.71 -6.45
CA CYS A 39 -22.39 17.79 -7.05
C CYS A 39 -22.17 19.09 -7.83
N VAL A 40 -20.90 19.44 -8.05
CA VAL A 40 -20.49 20.61 -8.84
C VAL A 40 -19.84 20.14 -10.13
N ILE A 41 -20.38 20.59 -11.25
CA ILE A 41 -19.84 20.40 -12.59
C ILE A 41 -18.97 21.60 -12.96
N TYR A 42 -17.74 21.34 -13.35
CA TYR A 42 -16.76 22.34 -13.79
C TYR A 42 -15.91 21.77 -14.92
N SER A 43 -15.08 22.61 -15.56
CA SER A 43 -14.18 22.15 -16.61
C SER A 43 -12.71 22.43 -16.29
N ILE A 44 -11.87 21.43 -16.53
CA ILE A 44 -10.41 21.50 -16.52
C ILE A 44 -9.90 20.83 -17.79
N LYS A 45 -8.97 21.49 -18.51
CA LYS A 45 -8.36 20.97 -19.75
C LYS A 45 -9.40 20.46 -20.78
N ASN A 46 -10.53 21.17 -20.91
CA ASN A 46 -11.70 20.81 -21.72
C ASN A 46 -12.43 19.49 -21.36
N LYS A 47 -12.02 18.77 -20.32
CA LYS A 47 -12.79 17.68 -19.70
C LYS A 47 -13.81 18.29 -18.73
N LEU A 48 -15.03 17.74 -18.69
CA LEU A 48 -16.00 18.04 -17.63
C LEU A 48 -15.68 17.14 -16.42
N ILE A 49 -15.67 17.73 -15.23
CA ILE A 49 -15.44 17.03 -13.97
C ILE A 49 -16.65 17.28 -13.06
N PHE A 50 -17.09 16.21 -12.40
CA PHE A 50 -18.13 16.20 -11.40
C PHE A 50 -17.44 15.99 -10.04
N ALA A 51 -17.61 16.93 -9.10
CA ALA A 51 -17.15 16.77 -7.72
C ALA A 51 -18.37 16.70 -6.80
N ASN A 52 -18.50 15.62 -6.05
CA ASN A 52 -19.57 15.46 -5.06
C ASN A 52 -19.33 16.38 -3.85
N LEU A 53 -20.41 16.83 -3.21
CA LEU A 53 -20.35 17.67 -2.03
C LEU A 53 -20.66 16.85 -0.78
N ASN A 54 -20.09 17.25 0.36
CA ASN A 54 -20.28 16.59 1.67
C ASN A 54 -21.63 16.97 2.31
N LEU A 55 -22.72 16.91 1.53
CA LEU A 55 -24.09 17.23 1.93
C LEU A 55 -25.03 16.11 1.45
N LYS A 56 -25.96 15.68 2.30
CA LYS A 56 -26.87 14.56 1.98
C LYS A 56 -27.88 14.88 0.88
N GLU A 57 -28.40 16.10 0.86
CA GLU A 57 -29.43 16.52 -0.10
C GLU A 57 -29.45 18.05 -0.19
N VAL A 58 -29.60 18.57 -1.42
CA VAL A 58 -29.84 19.98 -1.68
C VAL A 58 -31.03 20.09 -2.63
N ASN A 59 -32.12 20.70 -2.17
CA ASN A 59 -33.32 20.93 -2.96
C ASN A 59 -33.14 22.11 -3.92
N PHE A 60 -32.58 23.21 -3.41
CA PHE A 60 -32.33 24.42 -4.18
C PHE A 60 -31.00 25.08 -3.80
N MET A 61 -30.34 25.66 -4.79
CA MET A 61 -29.14 26.47 -4.65
C MET A 61 -29.35 27.81 -5.35
N THR A 62 -28.87 28.90 -4.75
CA THR A 62 -28.66 30.16 -5.47
C THR A 62 -27.31 30.77 -5.09
N PRO A 63 -26.59 31.39 -6.04
CA PRO A 63 -25.53 32.32 -5.67
C PRO A 63 -26.10 33.47 -4.85
N LEU A 64 -25.36 33.91 -3.83
CA LEU A 64 -25.73 35.03 -2.97
C LEU A 64 -24.63 36.09 -3.06
N ASN A 65 -25.00 37.31 -3.44
CA ASN A 65 -24.08 38.44 -3.51
C ASN A 65 -24.56 39.53 -2.55
N GLY A 66 -23.86 39.74 -1.44
CA GLY A 66 -24.23 40.71 -0.42
C GLY A 66 -23.03 41.14 0.41
N LEU A 67 -23.00 42.41 0.80
CA LEU A 67 -21.87 43.08 1.47
C LEU A 67 -21.39 42.40 2.76
N PHE A 68 -22.26 41.68 3.46
CA PHE A 68 -21.93 40.93 4.68
C PHE A 68 -21.35 39.52 4.44
N TYR A 69 -21.39 39.03 3.19
CA TYR A 69 -20.96 37.68 2.82
C TYR A 69 -19.81 37.65 1.79
N SER A 70 -19.38 38.81 1.32
CA SER A 70 -18.17 38.97 0.52
C SER A 70 -16.96 39.15 1.44
N ASP A 71 -16.18 38.09 1.64
CA ASP A 71 -14.91 38.16 2.37
C ASP A 71 -13.96 39.18 1.71
N CYS A 72 -13.44 40.10 2.55
CA CYS A 72 -12.41 41.09 2.26
C CYS A 72 -12.63 41.99 1.01
N VAL A 73 -13.19 43.19 1.25
CA VAL A 73 -13.24 44.27 0.25
C VAL A 73 -11.83 44.76 -0.08
N VAL A 74 -11.36 44.49 -1.31
CA VAL A 74 -10.22 45.20 -1.90
C VAL A 74 -10.74 46.47 -2.58
N PHE A 75 -10.59 47.61 -1.93
CA PHE A 75 -10.90 48.92 -2.53
C PHE A 75 -9.83 49.31 -3.56
N VAL A 76 -10.14 49.13 -4.84
CA VAL A 76 -9.50 49.83 -5.97
C VAL A 76 -10.59 50.40 -6.87
N SER A 77 -10.34 51.58 -7.42
CA SER A 77 -11.32 52.38 -8.16
C SER A 77 -11.76 51.74 -9.49
N GLU A 78 -13.05 51.88 -9.77
CA GLU A 78 -13.72 51.77 -11.09
C GLU A 78 -13.62 50.41 -11.83
N CYS A 79 -14.78 49.92 -12.29
CA CYS A 79 -14.92 48.79 -13.22
C CYS A 79 -14.27 47.43 -12.83
N THR A 80 -14.56 46.89 -11.64
CA THR A 80 -14.20 45.50 -11.28
C THR A 80 -15.42 44.58 -11.15
N PHE A 81 -15.31 43.35 -11.70
CA PHE A 81 -16.31 42.28 -11.56
C PHE A 81 -16.38 41.76 -10.11
N TYR A 82 -17.55 41.89 -9.47
CA TYR A 82 -17.84 41.18 -8.22
C TYR A 82 -17.85 39.66 -8.43
N ASN A 83 -17.06 38.93 -7.63
CA ASN A 83 -17.14 37.47 -7.55
C ASN A 83 -18.04 37.09 -6.36
N PRO A 84 -19.25 36.53 -6.56
CA PRO A 84 -20.06 36.01 -5.47
C PRO A 84 -19.46 34.69 -4.97
N LEU A 85 -18.55 34.78 -3.99
CA LEU A 85 -17.95 33.63 -3.32
C LEU A 85 -18.96 32.84 -2.49
N SER A 86 -20.03 33.51 -2.04
CA SER A 86 -21.08 32.96 -1.18
C SER A 86 -22.24 32.34 -1.96
N ILE A 87 -22.79 31.26 -1.40
CA ILE A 87 -23.94 30.53 -1.90
C ILE A 87 -24.96 30.34 -0.78
N ALA A 88 -26.24 30.26 -1.17
CA ALA A 88 -27.33 29.83 -0.29
C ALA A 88 -27.87 28.48 -0.76
N LEU A 89 -28.00 27.55 0.17
CA LEU A 89 -28.40 26.16 -0.04
C LEU A 89 -29.62 25.84 0.82
N VAL A 90 -30.65 25.28 0.21
CA VAL A 90 -31.85 24.79 0.89
C VAL A 90 -31.79 23.27 0.95
N THR A 91 -31.59 22.73 2.14
CA THR A 91 -31.75 21.30 2.43
C THR A 91 -33.20 21.04 2.90
N PRO A 92 -33.64 19.78 3.11
CA PRO A 92 -34.96 19.50 3.70
C PRO A 92 -35.14 20.02 5.13
N THR A 93 -34.04 20.34 5.84
CA THR A 93 -34.06 20.70 7.27
C THR A 93 -33.57 22.10 7.59
N ALA A 94 -32.80 22.75 6.70
CA ALA A 94 -32.19 24.06 6.96
C ALA A 94 -31.93 24.88 5.69
N LEU A 95 -31.91 26.21 5.86
CA LEU A 95 -31.24 27.14 4.96
C LEU A 95 -29.80 27.32 5.44
N ILE A 96 -28.83 26.97 4.60
CA ILE A 96 -27.39 27.12 4.86
C ILE A 96 -26.87 28.25 3.96
N ILE A 97 -26.08 29.17 4.52
CA ILE A 97 -25.36 30.20 3.77
C ILE A 97 -23.87 30.05 4.10
N GLY A 98 -23.02 30.04 3.08
CA GLY A 98 -21.57 29.91 3.24
C GLY A 98 -20.82 30.20 1.95
N SER A 99 -19.50 30.28 2.05
CA SER A 99 -18.60 30.22 0.90
C SER A 99 -18.43 28.78 0.40
N VAL A 100 -17.80 28.62 -0.75
CA VAL A 100 -17.32 27.31 -1.23
C VAL A 100 -15.82 27.44 -1.47
N ASP A 101 -15.06 26.48 -0.96
CA ASP A 101 -13.61 26.36 -1.21
C ASP A 101 -13.29 26.09 -2.68
N GLU A 102 -12.00 25.99 -3.01
CA GLU A 102 -11.60 25.54 -4.35
C GLU A 102 -12.16 24.15 -4.65
N ILE A 103 -12.83 24.01 -5.80
CA ILE A 103 -13.51 22.78 -6.21
C ILE A 103 -12.46 21.76 -6.66
N GLN A 104 -12.07 20.88 -5.75
CA GLN A 104 -11.11 19.79 -5.94
C GLN A 104 -11.83 18.43 -5.82
N LYS A 105 -11.28 17.36 -6.39
CA LYS A 105 -11.79 15.98 -6.18
C LYS A 105 -11.65 15.54 -4.71
N LEU A 106 -10.53 15.91 -4.09
CA LEU A 106 -10.17 15.64 -2.71
C LEU A 106 -9.73 16.97 -2.07
N HIS A 107 -10.34 17.37 -0.96
CA HIS A 107 -9.95 18.58 -0.23
C HIS A 107 -8.80 18.25 0.75
N VAL A 108 -7.69 18.98 0.65
CA VAL A 108 -6.50 18.76 1.49
C VAL A 108 -6.25 19.94 2.41
N ARG A 109 -6.52 19.76 3.71
CA ARG A 109 -6.20 20.74 4.76
C ARG A 109 -4.76 20.56 5.25
N THR A 110 -3.86 21.44 4.80
CA THR A 110 -2.45 21.46 5.22
C THR A 110 -2.26 22.16 6.57
N LEU A 111 -1.39 21.62 7.43
CA LEU A 111 -1.00 22.22 8.70
C LEU A 111 0.54 22.34 8.79
N PRO A 112 1.11 23.56 8.85
CA PRO A 112 2.56 23.74 8.95
C PRO A 112 3.05 23.42 10.37
N LEU A 113 3.93 22.42 10.49
CA LEU A 113 4.56 22.03 11.76
C LEU A 113 5.92 22.72 11.98
N GLU A 114 6.60 23.10 10.90
CA GLU A 114 8.00 23.59 10.88
C GLU A 114 9.03 22.64 11.55
N GLU A 115 8.67 21.37 11.65
CA GLU A 115 9.49 20.22 12.06
C GLU A 115 8.95 18.97 11.34
N THR A 116 9.75 17.90 11.27
CA THR A 116 9.41 16.75 10.41
C THR A 116 8.54 15.75 11.17
N PRO A 117 7.31 15.45 10.72
CA PRO A 117 6.50 14.37 11.28
C PRO A 117 7.06 13.01 10.85
N LYS A 118 6.99 12.01 11.75
CA LYS A 118 7.56 10.68 11.55
C LYS A 118 6.51 9.58 11.59
N ARG A 119 5.66 9.57 12.62
CA ARG A 119 4.52 8.64 12.78
C ARG A 119 3.42 9.28 13.61
N LEU A 120 2.19 8.81 13.46
CA LEU A 120 1.03 9.25 14.22
C LEU A 120 0.22 8.06 14.74
N ALA A 121 -0.55 8.28 15.81
CA ALA A 121 -1.55 7.36 16.33
C ALA A 121 -2.80 8.15 16.76
N LEU A 122 -3.97 7.66 16.36
CA LEU A 122 -5.25 8.19 16.80
C LEU A 122 -5.69 7.48 18.10
N GLN A 123 -6.18 8.23 19.07
CA GLN A 123 -6.87 7.75 20.26
C GLN A 123 -8.29 8.31 20.24
N SER A 124 -9.21 7.51 19.70
CA SER A 124 -10.61 7.91 19.43
C SER A 124 -11.36 8.28 20.71
N GLU A 125 -11.04 7.61 21.80
CA GLU A 125 -11.72 7.70 23.10
C GLU A 125 -11.48 9.05 23.79
N THR A 126 -10.31 9.64 23.56
CA THR A 126 -9.97 11.01 23.99
C THR A 126 -10.04 12.02 22.83
N SER A 127 -10.55 11.61 21.66
CA SER A 127 -10.61 12.40 20.41
C SER A 127 -9.29 13.13 20.13
N SER A 128 -8.17 12.43 20.30
CA SER A 128 -6.82 13.02 20.33
C SER A 128 -5.87 12.28 19.38
N LEU A 129 -4.98 13.03 18.73
CA LEU A 129 -4.02 12.56 17.76
C LEU A 129 -2.59 12.78 18.30
N GLY A 130 -1.92 11.69 18.66
CA GLY A 130 -0.50 11.71 19.02
C GLY A 130 0.37 11.66 17.78
N VAL A 131 1.33 12.59 17.66
CA VAL A 131 2.25 12.69 16.52
C VAL A 131 3.69 12.72 17.02
N ILE A 132 4.53 11.80 16.55
CA ILE A 132 5.99 11.89 16.71
C ILE A 132 6.53 12.84 15.64
N THR A 133 7.26 13.86 16.08
CA THR A 133 8.03 14.78 15.24
C THR A 133 9.50 14.77 15.62
N TYR A 134 10.35 15.35 14.77
CA TYR A 134 11.73 15.67 15.10
C TYR A 134 12.16 17.00 14.47
N ARG A 135 13.02 17.75 15.17
CA ARG A 135 13.61 19.01 14.73
C ARG A 135 15.12 18.98 14.88
N GLN A 136 15.83 19.70 14.00
CA GLN A 136 17.28 19.84 14.07
C GLN A 136 17.67 20.91 15.10
N GLU A 137 18.57 20.55 16.02
CA GLU A 137 19.25 21.50 16.90
C GLU A 137 20.77 21.40 16.75
N MET A 138 21.45 22.54 16.68
CA MET A 138 22.90 22.67 16.54
C MET A 138 23.54 23.08 17.85
N PHE A 139 24.64 22.43 18.22
CA PHE A 139 25.40 22.75 19.42
C PHE A 139 26.21 24.04 19.26
N GLN A 140 26.11 24.93 20.25
CA GLN A 140 26.89 26.16 20.34
C GLN A 140 27.63 26.19 21.67
N GLU A 141 28.96 26.34 21.62
CA GLU A 141 29.79 26.40 22.82
C GLU A 141 29.34 27.54 23.74
N GLY A 142 29.30 27.26 25.05
CA GLY A 142 28.77 28.17 26.06
C GLY A 142 27.24 28.36 26.09
N MET A 143 26.50 28.00 25.03
CA MET A 143 25.04 28.21 24.95
C MET A 143 24.20 26.93 24.83
N GLY A 144 24.81 25.77 24.58
CA GLY A 144 24.08 24.51 24.44
C GLY A 144 23.54 24.27 23.04
N PHE A 145 22.62 23.32 22.90
CA PHE A 145 21.88 23.13 21.66
C PHE A 145 20.90 24.27 21.42
N LYS A 146 20.79 24.72 20.17
CA LYS A 146 19.77 25.67 19.71
C LYS A 146 19.09 25.15 18.45
N PRO A 147 17.76 25.32 18.32
CA PRO A 147 17.04 24.91 17.12
C PRO A 147 17.42 25.75 15.90
N VAL A 148 17.51 25.10 14.74
CA VAL A 148 17.88 25.72 13.46
C VAL A 148 16.78 26.66 12.94
N ARG A 149 15.52 26.39 13.29
CA ARG A 149 14.33 27.21 12.95
C ARG A 149 13.32 27.20 14.11
N SER A 150 12.34 28.11 14.05
CA SER A 150 11.14 28.00 14.87
C SER A 150 10.33 26.77 14.45
N SER A 151 9.88 25.95 15.41
CA SER A 151 9.08 24.74 15.16
C SER A 151 7.91 24.64 16.13
N ILE A 152 6.85 23.89 15.80
CA ILE A 152 5.61 23.86 16.59
C ILE A 152 5.84 23.35 18.04
N SER A 153 6.73 22.38 18.26
CA SER A 153 7.14 21.91 19.60
C SER A 153 7.76 23.01 20.47
N LEU A 154 8.29 24.08 19.86
CA LEU A 154 8.93 25.21 20.52
C LEU A 154 7.94 26.33 20.89
N SER A 155 6.69 26.29 20.42
CA SER A 155 5.63 27.26 20.77
C SER A 155 5.55 27.55 22.27
N GLN A 156 5.47 28.83 22.66
CA GLN A 156 5.33 29.24 24.07
C GLN A 156 3.89 29.12 24.59
N LYS A 157 2.90 28.87 23.70
CA LYS A 157 1.46 28.85 24.05
C LYS A 157 0.97 27.53 24.63
N ILE A 158 1.77 26.46 24.54
CA ILE A 158 1.38 25.09 24.90
C ILE A 158 2.11 24.62 26.18
N PRO A 159 1.46 23.82 27.05
CA PRO A 159 2.14 23.08 28.10
C PRO A 159 3.18 22.11 27.53
N LYS A 160 4.25 21.88 28.30
CA LYS A 160 5.37 21.02 27.89
C LYS A 160 5.88 20.14 29.03
N SER A 161 6.45 19.01 28.65
CA SER A 161 7.31 18.20 29.53
C SER A 161 8.52 17.66 28.75
N ALA A 162 9.45 17.04 29.45
CA ALA A 162 10.62 16.38 28.87
C ALA A 162 10.85 15.02 29.54
N SER A 163 11.36 14.05 28.80
CA SER A 163 11.68 12.73 29.32
C SER A 163 12.91 12.82 30.26
N ARG A 164 12.93 11.97 31.30
CA ARG A 164 14.00 12.00 32.31
C ARG A 164 15.26 11.29 31.81
N LEU A 165 16.41 11.73 32.34
CA LEU A 165 17.72 11.07 32.21
C LEU A 165 17.56 9.54 32.30
N PRO A 166 18.12 8.76 31.35
CA PRO A 166 18.03 7.31 31.41
C PRO A 166 18.66 6.74 32.67
N LYS A 167 18.00 5.73 33.26
CA LYS A 167 18.54 4.94 34.38
C LYS A 167 19.61 3.97 33.87
N THR A 168 19.42 3.42 32.66
CA THR A 168 20.43 2.63 31.96
C THR A 168 20.80 3.29 30.63
N ALA A 169 22.07 3.68 30.48
CA ALA A 169 22.63 4.16 29.23
C ALA A 169 23.31 3.00 28.45
N PRO A 170 23.52 3.13 27.13
CA PRO A 170 24.48 2.30 26.40
C PRO A 170 25.87 2.36 27.03
N SER A 171 26.61 1.25 27.06
CA SER A 171 27.99 1.22 27.58
C SER A 171 28.97 2.02 26.72
N SER A 172 28.65 2.21 25.43
CA SER A 172 29.36 3.06 24.47
C SER A 172 29.44 4.52 24.92
N VAL A 173 28.41 5.07 25.60
CA VAL A 173 28.37 6.49 26.03
C VAL A 173 29.56 6.88 26.93
N SER A 174 30.10 5.94 27.70
CA SER A 174 31.26 6.16 28.57
C SER A 174 32.61 5.95 27.87
N ALA A 175 32.61 5.42 26.64
CA ALA A 175 33.80 5.12 25.83
C ALA A 175 33.91 6.00 24.56
N THR A 176 32.81 6.61 24.13
CA THR A 176 32.73 7.51 22.97
C THR A 176 33.33 8.87 23.30
N GLU A 177 34.46 9.20 22.66
CA GLU A 177 35.05 10.55 22.71
C GLU A 177 34.33 11.55 21.77
N ARG A 178 33.61 11.04 20.78
CA ARG A 178 32.85 11.84 19.81
C ARG A 178 31.60 12.47 20.44
N LYS A 179 31.10 13.52 19.79
CA LYS A 179 30.02 14.35 20.32
C LYS A 179 29.19 14.95 19.18
N PHE A 180 27.89 14.75 19.27
CA PHE A 180 26.92 15.32 18.35
C PHE A 180 27.01 16.86 18.32
N ARG A 181 27.43 17.39 17.17
CA ARG A 181 27.37 18.83 16.86
C ARG A 181 25.99 19.26 16.36
N GLU A 182 25.25 18.33 15.76
CA GLU A 182 23.87 18.48 15.31
C GLU A 182 23.09 17.26 15.82
N ILE A 183 21.85 17.46 16.25
CA ILE A 183 20.96 16.41 16.76
C ILE A 183 19.54 16.56 16.20
N GLU A 184 18.86 15.43 16.02
CA GLU A 184 17.42 15.37 15.79
C GLU A 184 16.69 15.21 17.14
N VAL A 185 16.25 16.33 17.73
CA VAL A 185 15.45 16.28 18.96
C VAL A 185 14.04 15.77 18.62
N SER A 186 13.74 14.57 19.08
CA SER A 186 12.41 13.96 18.95
C SER A 186 11.41 14.55 19.94
N SER A 187 10.16 14.74 19.50
CA SER A 187 9.04 15.16 20.33
C SER A 187 7.80 14.28 20.09
N LEU A 188 6.96 14.15 21.10
CA LEU A 188 5.56 13.72 20.99
C LEU A 188 4.67 14.95 21.14
N LEU A 189 3.92 15.27 20.09
CA LEU A 189 2.88 16.29 20.09
C LEU A 189 1.51 15.64 20.28
N ILE A 190 0.63 16.28 21.03
CA ILE A 190 -0.79 15.90 21.09
C ILE A 190 -1.62 16.98 20.42
N PHE A 191 -2.48 16.59 19.48
CA PHE A 191 -3.46 17.44 18.80
C PHE A 191 -4.89 16.98 19.12
N ASN A 192 -5.84 17.91 19.14
CA ASN A 192 -7.27 17.58 19.16
C ASN A 192 -7.71 17.12 17.76
N GLN A 193 -8.41 15.99 17.66
CA GLN A 193 -8.81 15.38 16.37
C GLN A 193 -9.75 16.27 15.54
N SER A 194 -10.64 17.03 16.19
CA SER A 194 -11.74 17.74 15.53
C SER A 194 -11.31 19.05 14.89
N ASN A 195 -10.45 19.82 15.57
CA ASN A 195 -9.94 21.10 15.05
C ASN A 195 -8.49 21.02 14.54
N LEU A 196 -7.74 19.97 14.89
CA LEU A 196 -6.31 19.78 14.60
C LEU A 196 -5.40 20.89 15.18
N GLU A 197 -5.79 21.45 16.32
CA GLU A 197 -4.95 22.35 17.12
C GLU A 197 -4.05 21.55 18.07
N ILE A 198 -2.84 22.04 18.30
CA ILE A 198 -1.87 21.44 19.24
C ILE A 198 -2.23 21.77 20.69
N GLN A 199 -2.30 20.75 21.54
CA GLN A 199 -2.64 20.85 22.95
C GLN A 199 -1.42 20.66 23.87
N PHE A 200 -0.43 19.84 23.48
CA PHE A 200 0.72 19.51 24.33
C PHE A 200 1.97 19.13 23.51
N ALA A 201 3.17 19.35 24.08
CA ALA A 201 4.43 18.84 23.52
C ALA A 201 5.36 18.22 24.59
N HIS A 202 5.71 16.95 24.42
CA HIS A 202 6.72 16.24 25.22
C HIS A 202 8.02 16.09 24.42
N ASN A 203 9.16 16.49 24.97
CA ASN A 203 10.48 16.29 24.34
C ASN A 203 11.14 15.02 24.89
N PHE A 204 11.75 14.20 24.03
CA PHE A 204 12.58 13.07 24.48
C PHE A 204 13.98 13.54 24.94
N TYR A 205 14.72 12.69 25.65
CA TYR A 205 16.00 13.07 26.26
C TYR A 205 17.10 13.28 25.20
N PHE A 206 17.92 14.34 25.33
CA PHE A 206 19.08 14.54 24.45
C PHE A 206 20.26 15.17 25.17
N SER A 207 21.46 14.94 24.63
CA SER A 207 22.75 15.40 25.15
C SER A 207 23.81 15.35 24.05
N GLN A 208 25.04 15.80 24.34
CA GLN A 208 26.17 15.74 23.38
C GLN A 208 26.61 14.32 23.01
N THR A 209 26.34 13.30 23.84
CA THR A 209 26.84 11.92 23.64
C THR A 209 25.73 10.87 23.50
N LEU A 210 24.48 11.24 23.77
CA LEU A 210 23.34 10.33 23.81
C LEU A 210 22.05 11.07 23.44
N VAL A 211 21.33 10.57 22.42
CA VAL A 211 20.05 11.13 21.96
C VAL A 211 18.97 10.04 22.00
N GLU A 212 17.84 10.32 22.64
CA GLU A 212 16.64 9.48 22.62
C GLU A 212 15.77 9.86 21.42
N VAL A 213 15.80 9.02 20.38
CA VAL A 213 14.98 9.22 19.17
C VAL A 213 13.69 8.40 19.29
N ALA A 214 12.55 9.03 19.02
CA ALA A 214 11.27 8.34 18.94
C ALA A 214 11.12 7.64 17.58
N VAL A 215 10.64 6.39 17.59
CA VAL A 215 10.61 5.50 16.41
C VAL A 215 9.23 4.92 16.15
N SER A 216 8.44 4.64 17.18
CA SER A 216 7.10 4.08 17.05
C SER A 216 6.11 4.66 18.05
N ILE A 217 4.84 4.74 17.65
CA ILE A 217 3.71 5.14 18.50
C ILE A 217 2.51 4.25 18.19
N ALA A 218 1.73 3.91 19.22
CA ALA A 218 0.40 3.32 19.10
C ALA A 218 -0.50 3.84 20.23
N SER A 219 -1.82 3.87 20.02
CA SER A 219 -2.78 3.79 21.12
C SER A 219 -2.89 2.32 21.52
N VAL A 220 -2.84 2.02 22.83
CA VAL A 220 -2.93 0.68 23.40
C VAL A 220 -3.94 0.71 24.53
N GLN A 221 -4.92 -0.19 24.51
CA GLN A 221 -5.93 -0.26 25.58
C GLN A 221 -5.37 -1.00 26.79
N SER A 222 -5.56 -0.44 27.99
CA SER A 222 -5.13 -1.08 29.24
C SER A 222 -6.30 -1.34 30.18
N ASP A 223 -6.59 -2.62 30.43
CA ASP A 223 -7.60 -3.05 31.40
C ASP A 223 -7.28 -2.60 32.82
N ILE A 224 -5.99 -2.56 33.17
CA ILE A 224 -5.50 -2.25 34.53
C ILE A 224 -5.58 -0.75 34.81
N HIS A 225 -5.16 0.09 33.87
CA HIS A 225 -5.22 1.55 34.03
C HIS A 225 -6.59 2.13 33.62
N ASN A 226 -7.56 1.26 33.27
CA ASN A 226 -8.94 1.59 32.89
C ASN A 226 -9.04 2.69 31.82
N GLY A 227 -8.28 2.55 30.74
CA GLY A 227 -8.29 3.52 29.64
C GLY A 227 -7.19 3.28 28.60
N PRO A 228 -7.18 4.09 27.51
CA PRO A 228 -6.19 3.96 26.45
C PRO A 228 -4.94 4.82 26.75
N LEU A 229 -3.79 4.26 26.41
CA LEU A 229 -2.47 4.85 26.64
C LEU A 229 -1.73 5.04 25.32
N PHE A 230 -1.06 6.18 25.16
CA PHE A 230 -0.08 6.36 24.08
C PHE A 230 1.20 5.61 24.45
N ALA A 231 1.45 4.48 23.78
CA ALA A 231 2.69 3.73 23.88
C ALA A 231 3.69 4.25 22.84
N VAL A 232 4.80 4.82 23.30
CA VAL A 232 5.89 5.34 22.43
C VAL A 232 7.16 4.52 22.61
N GLY A 233 7.65 3.97 21.50
CA GLY A 233 8.91 3.26 21.41
C GLY A 233 10.04 4.18 20.95
N THR A 234 11.13 4.22 21.73
CA THR A 234 12.33 5.02 21.47
C THR A 234 13.57 4.15 21.29
N ALA A 235 14.62 4.74 20.71
CA ALA A 235 15.96 4.19 20.59
C ALA A 235 16.98 5.19 21.11
N PHE A 236 18.08 4.72 21.68
CA PHE A 236 19.21 5.56 22.06
C PHE A 236 20.27 5.56 20.95
N LEU A 237 20.57 6.74 20.42
CA LEU A 237 21.64 6.92 19.44
C LEU A 237 22.92 7.41 20.13
N VAL A 238 24.05 6.81 19.72
CA VAL A 238 25.42 7.16 20.10
C VAL A 238 26.24 7.16 18.81
N GLU A 239 27.13 8.13 18.61
CA GLU A 239 27.79 8.41 17.32
C GLU A 239 28.65 7.24 16.79
N ASP A 240 29.14 6.37 17.68
CA ASP A 240 29.94 5.18 17.33
C ASP A 240 29.12 3.86 17.28
N GLU A 241 27.80 3.88 17.52
CA GLU A 241 26.93 2.69 17.39
C GLU A 241 26.26 2.58 16.01
N VAL A 242 26.49 1.46 15.31
CA VAL A 242 25.87 1.17 13.99
C VAL A 242 24.41 0.73 14.12
N GLU A 243 24.06 0.02 15.20
CA GLU A 243 22.67 -0.33 15.56
C GLU A 243 22.45 0.05 17.04
N PRO A 244 21.33 0.70 17.41
CA PRO A 244 21.04 1.08 18.78
C PRO A 244 21.02 -0.13 19.74
N SER A 245 21.94 -0.15 20.70
CA SER A 245 22.03 -1.21 21.71
C SER A 245 20.94 -1.12 22.80
N LYS A 246 20.32 0.06 22.95
CA LYS A 246 19.29 0.37 23.96
C LYS A 246 18.15 1.21 23.40
N GLY A 247 17.02 1.17 24.09
CA GLY A 247 15.84 2.02 23.84
C GLY A 247 14.92 2.03 25.06
N ARG A 248 13.77 2.71 24.97
CA ARG A 248 12.74 2.70 26.02
C ARG A 248 11.34 2.56 25.42
N ILE A 249 10.44 1.93 26.16
CA ILE A 249 8.99 2.01 25.92
C ILE A 249 8.41 2.94 26.99
N HIS A 250 7.80 4.04 26.55
CA HIS A 250 7.06 4.97 27.41
C HIS A 250 5.56 4.72 27.27
N LEU A 251 4.84 4.66 28.38
CA LEU A 251 3.37 4.70 28.39
C LEU A 251 2.93 6.06 28.93
N PHE A 252 2.22 6.82 28.10
CA PHE A 252 1.63 8.08 28.49
C PHE A 252 0.11 7.98 28.59
N ARG A 253 -0.47 8.60 29.61
CA ARG A 253 -1.92 8.85 29.70
C ARG A 253 -2.16 10.32 29.35
N TRP A 254 -2.99 10.56 28.35
CA TRP A 254 -3.45 11.90 27.99
C TRP A 254 -4.80 12.18 28.66
N ASP A 255 -4.87 13.27 29.41
CA ASP A 255 -6.11 13.84 29.93
C ASP A 255 -6.44 15.12 29.13
N PRO A 256 -7.50 15.10 28.29
CA PRO A 256 -7.89 16.27 27.51
C PRO A 256 -8.55 17.38 28.35
N GLU A 257 -9.14 17.07 29.51
CA GLU A 257 -9.82 18.06 30.35
C GLU A 257 -8.81 18.96 31.08
N SER A 258 -7.81 18.37 31.74
CA SER A 258 -6.73 19.15 32.35
C SER A 258 -5.60 19.52 31.37
N SER A 259 -5.65 19.02 30.14
CA SER A 259 -4.60 19.14 29.11
C SER A 259 -3.22 18.70 29.60
N ARG A 260 -3.17 17.52 30.24
CA ARG A 260 -1.95 16.95 30.86
C ARG A 260 -1.58 15.61 30.26
N LEU A 261 -0.29 15.43 30.04
CA LEU A 261 0.31 14.15 29.64
C LEU A 261 1.06 13.54 30.83
N ASP A 262 0.42 12.60 31.51
CA ASP A 262 1.05 11.84 32.59
C ASP A 262 1.96 10.75 32.02
N THR A 263 3.18 10.62 32.54
CA THR A 263 4.04 9.45 32.27
C THR A 263 3.67 8.35 33.25
N VAL A 264 2.92 7.34 32.79
CA VAL A 264 2.49 6.20 33.61
C VAL A 264 3.67 5.26 33.87
N LEU A 265 4.40 4.91 32.82
CA LEU A 265 5.50 3.94 32.90
C LEU A 265 6.61 4.25 31.89
N VAL A 266 7.85 3.95 32.26
CA VAL A 266 9.01 3.94 31.37
C VAL A 266 9.77 2.62 31.59
N HIS A 267 9.91 1.83 30.53
CA HIS A 267 10.55 0.52 30.55
C HIS A 267 11.78 0.50 29.62
N ASP A 268 12.97 0.37 30.20
CA ASP A 268 14.23 0.28 29.45
C ASP A 268 14.34 -1.07 28.71
N VAL A 269 14.75 -1.06 27.44
CA VAL A 269 14.90 -2.26 26.60
C VAL A 269 16.27 -2.33 25.92
N ASN A 270 16.68 -3.55 25.55
CA ASN A 270 17.87 -3.80 24.74
C ASN A 270 17.47 -3.83 23.26
N GLY A 271 17.79 -2.77 22.53
CA GLY A 271 17.43 -2.52 21.12
C GLY A 271 16.52 -1.29 20.88
N SER A 272 16.45 -0.87 19.62
CA SER A 272 15.51 0.12 19.07
C SER A 272 14.09 -0.44 18.95
N VAL A 273 13.08 0.29 19.42
CA VAL A 273 11.67 -0.12 19.34
C VAL A 273 11.05 0.30 18.01
N TYR A 274 11.35 -0.44 16.95
CA TYR A 274 10.96 -0.15 15.56
C TYR A 274 9.45 -0.12 15.32
N ARG A 275 8.63 -0.86 16.07
CA ARG A 275 7.16 -0.84 15.97
C ARG A 275 6.52 -1.24 17.30
N ILE A 276 5.42 -0.59 17.67
CA ILE A 276 4.48 -1.04 18.71
C ILE A 276 3.12 -1.25 18.06
N VAL A 277 2.36 -2.24 18.54
CA VAL A 277 0.97 -2.53 18.15
C VAL A 277 0.18 -2.97 19.39
N ASP A 278 -1.08 -2.55 19.49
CA ASP A 278 -2.04 -3.11 20.45
C ASP A 278 -2.36 -4.58 20.11
N PHE A 279 -2.26 -5.47 21.11
CA PHE A 279 -2.49 -6.89 20.96
C PHE A 279 -3.31 -7.43 22.15
N ASN A 280 -4.65 -7.31 22.05
CA ASN A 280 -5.60 -7.93 22.98
C ASN A 280 -5.34 -7.52 24.46
N GLY A 281 -5.26 -6.21 24.74
CA GLY A 281 -4.96 -5.67 26.08
C GLY A 281 -3.49 -5.76 26.50
N ARG A 282 -2.61 -6.25 25.62
CA ARG A 282 -1.16 -6.36 25.82
C ARG A 282 -0.40 -5.55 24.78
N LEU A 283 0.86 -5.25 25.08
CA LEU A 283 1.74 -4.46 24.21
C LEU A 283 2.64 -5.37 23.39
N LEU A 284 2.49 -5.36 22.06
CA LEU A 284 3.34 -6.09 21.13
C LEU A 284 4.39 -5.12 20.53
N ALA A 285 5.67 -5.45 20.64
CA ALA A 285 6.77 -4.61 20.18
C ALA A 285 7.77 -5.36 19.28
N ALA A 286 8.26 -4.68 18.24
CA ALA A 286 9.44 -5.05 17.48
C ALA A 286 10.67 -4.33 18.07
N ILE A 287 11.68 -5.11 18.47
CA ILE A 287 12.91 -4.63 19.12
C ILE A 287 14.11 -5.34 18.47
N ASN A 288 14.82 -4.64 17.59
CA ASN A 288 15.84 -5.19 16.66
C ASN A 288 15.35 -6.50 16.01
N SER A 289 16.06 -7.61 16.19
CA SER A 289 15.70 -8.95 15.67
C SER A 289 14.48 -9.62 16.34
N SER A 290 14.00 -9.07 17.46
CA SER A 290 13.03 -9.74 18.34
C SER A 290 11.63 -9.11 18.30
N VAL A 291 10.61 -9.95 18.11
CA VAL A 291 9.20 -9.63 18.37
C VAL A 291 8.89 -10.02 19.81
N ARG A 292 8.46 -9.07 20.65
CA ARG A 292 8.21 -9.29 22.08
C ARG A 292 6.81 -8.88 22.47
N LEU A 293 6.11 -9.75 23.21
CA LEU A 293 4.83 -9.45 23.83
C LEU A 293 5.06 -9.10 25.30
N PHE A 294 4.48 -7.99 25.76
CA PHE A 294 4.55 -7.52 27.13
C PHE A 294 3.16 -7.47 27.76
N ASP A 295 3.01 -8.13 28.90
CA ASP A 295 1.87 -7.93 29.79
C ASP A 295 2.06 -6.60 30.52
N ILE A 296 1.10 -5.69 30.37
CA ILE A 296 1.04 -4.47 31.18
C ILE A 296 0.68 -4.88 32.62
N LYS A 297 1.36 -4.25 33.59
CA LYS A 297 1.10 -4.29 35.04
C LYS A 297 1.29 -2.87 35.59
N GLU A 298 0.69 -2.61 36.75
CA GLU A 298 0.59 -1.29 37.39
C GLU A 298 1.90 -0.49 37.36
N ASP A 299 3.02 -1.09 37.80
CA ASP A 299 4.34 -0.45 37.85
C ASP A 299 5.35 -0.99 36.81
N SER A 300 4.97 -1.92 35.91
CA SER A 300 5.96 -2.57 35.03
C SER A 300 5.38 -3.25 33.77
N LEU A 301 6.21 -3.35 32.72
CA LEU A 301 5.98 -4.27 31.61
C LEU A 301 6.67 -5.61 31.92
N ARG A 302 5.89 -6.70 31.96
CA ARG A 302 6.43 -8.05 32.10
C ARG A 302 6.51 -8.71 30.74
N LEU A 303 7.70 -9.17 30.34
CA LEU A 303 7.86 -9.96 29.12
C LEU A 303 7.04 -11.26 29.24
N ALA A 304 6.10 -11.44 28.30
CA ALA A 304 5.25 -12.62 28.19
C ALA A 304 5.90 -13.69 27.30
N CYS A 305 6.35 -13.29 26.10
CA CYS A 305 7.10 -14.13 25.17
C CYS A 305 7.95 -13.31 24.19
N SER A 306 8.87 -13.98 23.48
CA SER A 306 9.81 -13.39 22.54
C SER A 306 10.05 -14.34 21.36
N PHE A 307 10.06 -13.83 20.13
CA PHE A 307 10.41 -14.56 18.91
C PHE A 307 11.55 -13.83 18.19
N ASN A 308 12.69 -14.51 17.98
CA ASN A 308 13.97 -13.87 17.71
C ASN A 308 14.63 -14.28 16.37
N GLU A 309 13.94 -14.99 15.48
CA GLU A 309 14.56 -15.53 14.24
C GLU A 309 14.70 -14.52 13.09
N ASN A 310 14.61 -13.21 13.34
CA ASN A 310 14.61 -12.18 12.30
C ASN A 310 15.98 -11.49 12.25
N ILE A 311 16.27 -10.74 11.18
CA ILE A 311 17.45 -9.86 11.13
C ILE A 311 17.12 -8.58 11.89
N ILE A 312 16.24 -7.75 11.33
CA ILE A 312 15.66 -6.59 12.01
C ILE A 312 14.17 -6.54 11.65
N VAL A 313 13.30 -6.46 12.66
CA VAL A 313 11.86 -6.33 12.46
C VAL A 313 11.50 -4.85 12.41
N LEU A 314 11.14 -4.37 11.23
CA LEU A 314 10.73 -2.98 11.03
C LEU A 314 9.22 -2.77 11.10
N PHE A 315 8.44 -3.81 10.76
CA PHE A 315 7.00 -3.74 10.60
C PHE A 315 6.28 -4.89 11.32
N LEU A 316 5.15 -4.57 11.93
CA LEU A 316 4.24 -5.51 12.57
C LEU A 316 2.79 -5.16 12.23
N ARG A 317 1.97 -6.19 11.98
CA ARG A 317 0.50 -6.12 11.88
C ARG A 317 -0.12 -7.26 12.67
N ARG A 318 -1.36 -7.09 13.14
CA ARG A 318 -2.08 -8.11 13.90
C ARG A 318 -3.54 -8.24 13.47
N LYS A 319 -4.02 -9.47 13.34
CA LYS A 319 -5.40 -9.84 13.03
C LYS A 319 -5.81 -11.02 13.91
N GLY A 320 -6.60 -10.76 14.95
CA GLY A 320 -6.79 -11.73 16.03
C GLY A 320 -5.42 -12.13 16.61
N ASP A 321 -5.22 -13.43 16.80
CA ASP A 321 -3.97 -14.01 17.30
C ASP A 321 -2.85 -14.13 16.25
N PHE A 322 -3.11 -13.80 14.97
CA PHE A 322 -2.07 -13.76 13.94
C PHE A 322 -1.27 -12.45 14.00
N VAL A 323 0.06 -12.58 13.92
CA VAL A 323 1.01 -11.46 13.81
C VAL A 323 1.83 -11.63 12.54
N LEU A 324 1.71 -10.67 11.63
CA LEU A 324 2.55 -10.60 10.43
C LEU A 324 3.78 -9.72 10.73
N VAL A 325 4.97 -10.26 10.44
CA VAL A 325 6.27 -9.67 10.73
C VAL A 325 6.96 -9.31 9.41
N GLY A 326 7.32 -8.04 9.26
CA GLY A 326 8.12 -7.53 8.14
C GLY A 326 9.57 -7.33 8.56
N ASP A 327 10.45 -8.14 7.97
CA ASP A 327 11.89 -8.12 8.19
C ASP A 327 12.56 -7.19 7.16
N LEU A 328 13.66 -6.52 7.56
CA LEU A 328 14.48 -5.67 6.70
C LEU A 328 14.99 -6.37 5.44
N MET A 329 15.26 -7.69 5.48
CA MET A 329 15.76 -8.46 4.33
C MET A 329 15.10 -9.84 4.16
N ARG A 330 14.58 -10.45 5.24
CA ARG A 330 13.95 -11.80 5.20
C ARG A 330 12.48 -11.79 4.79
N SER A 331 12.01 -10.73 4.13
CA SER A 331 10.64 -10.59 3.68
C SER A 331 9.61 -10.76 4.81
N LEU A 332 8.65 -11.70 4.68
CA LEU A 332 7.53 -11.89 5.58
C LEU A 332 7.63 -13.17 6.41
N THR A 333 7.38 -13.05 7.71
CA THR A 333 7.17 -14.18 8.63
C THR A 333 5.80 -14.06 9.30
N LEU A 334 5.00 -15.13 9.29
CA LEU A 334 3.68 -15.20 9.91
C LEU A 334 3.75 -15.98 11.22
N LEU A 335 3.43 -15.31 12.33
CA LEU A 335 3.37 -15.90 13.66
C LEU A 335 1.91 -16.09 14.08
N LEU A 336 1.65 -17.14 14.87
CA LEU A 336 0.42 -17.36 15.60
C LEU A 336 0.71 -17.32 17.09
N PHE A 337 -0.02 -16.50 17.85
CA PHE A 337 0.04 -16.52 19.30
C PHE A 337 -0.81 -17.67 19.87
N LYS A 338 -0.16 -18.61 20.58
CA LYS A 338 -0.86 -19.69 21.27
C LYS A 338 -1.07 -19.30 22.72
N SER A 339 -2.21 -18.66 23.01
CA SER A 339 -2.59 -18.16 24.34
C SER A 339 -2.40 -19.21 25.46
N ASN A 340 -2.78 -20.46 25.22
CA ASN A 340 -2.62 -21.60 26.16
C ASN A 340 -1.16 -21.85 26.61
N VAL A 341 -0.18 -21.51 25.78
CA VAL A 341 1.26 -21.68 26.04
C VAL A 341 1.92 -20.32 26.31
N ASN A 342 1.17 -19.22 26.12
CA ASN A 342 1.64 -17.85 26.18
C ASN A 342 2.89 -17.60 25.30
N ASN A 343 2.93 -18.18 24.09
CA ASN A 343 4.09 -18.13 23.18
C ASN A 343 3.70 -17.91 21.71
N PHE A 344 4.63 -17.43 20.89
CA PHE A 344 4.50 -17.37 19.43
C PHE A 344 4.99 -18.65 18.77
N GLU A 345 4.29 -19.09 17.73
CA GLU A 345 4.69 -20.16 16.83
C GLU A 345 4.76 -19.63 15.39
N ALA A 346 5.86 -19.87 14.69
CA ALA A 346 6.07 -19.37 13.33
C ALA A 346 5.44 -20.32 12.30
N ILE A 347 4.15 -20.11 12.03
CA ILE A 347 3.34 -20.99 11.18
C ILE A 347 3.68 -20.88 9.69
N GLY A 348 4.24 -19.76 9.23
CA GLY A 348 4.60 -19.58 7.82
C GLY A 348 5.76 -18.61 7.60
N ARG A 349 6.59 -18.84 6.58
CA ARG A 349 7.65 -17.91 6.18
C ARG A 349 7.82 -17.82 4.67
N HIS A 350 7.93 -16.60 4.16
CA HIS A 350 8.36 -16.35 2.80
C HIS A 350 9.87 -16.57 2.69
N ARG A 351 10.33 -17.23 1.62
CA ARG A 351 11.73 -17.69 1.50
C ARG A 351 12.59 -16.89 0.52
N HIS A 352 12.00 -16.04 -0.33
CA HIS A 352 12.79 -15.12 -1.15
C HIS A 352 13.21 -13.92 -0.29
N PRO A 353 14.50 -13.53 -0.29
CA PRO A 353 14.92 -12.30 0.37
C PRO A 353 14.25 -11.12 -0.33
N ARG A 354 13.63 -10.23 0.46
CA ARG A 354 13.04 -8.98 -0.02
C ARG A 354 13.16 -7.90 1.03
N TRP A 355 13.48 -6.69 0.59
CA TRP A 355 13.67 -5.53 1.44
C TRP A 355 12.33 -4.83 1.66
N THR A 356 11.61 -5.21 2.71
CA THR A 356 10.24 -4.72 2.92
C THR A 356 10.22 -3.23 3.32
N THR A 357 9.25 -2.47 2.78
CA THR A 357 9.06 -1.04 3.09
C THR A 357 7.76 -0.77 3.86
N CYS A 358 6.73 -1.58 3.64
CA CYS A 358 5.54 -1.67 4.48
C CYS A 358 4.80 -2.99 4.24
N ILE A 359 3.98 -3.40 5.21
CA ILE A 359 3.20 -4.66 5.19
C ILE A 359 1.75 -4.42 5.63
N GLU A 360 0.83 -5.25 5.16
CA GLU A 360 -0.57 -5.31 5.60
C GLU A 360 -1.16 -6.73 5.51
N ILE A 361 -2.13 -7.04 6.39
CA ILE A 361 -2.88 -8.29 6.33
C ILE A 361 -4.17 -8.05 5.54
N LEU A 362 -4.40 -8.78 4.44
CA LEU A 362 -5.62 -8.67 3.64
C LEU A 362 -6.74 -9.52 4.28
N ASP A 363 -6.51 -10.84 4.33
CA ASP A 363 -7.44 -11.82 4.91
C ASP A 363 -6.71 -12.78 5.88
N ASP A 364 -7.02 -14.08 5.91
CA ASP A 364 -6.38 -15.07 6.80
C ASP A 364 -5.36 -15.95 6.07
N GLU A 365 -5.27 -15.80 4.76
CA GLU A 365 -4.38 -16.55 3.86
C GLU A 365 -3.45 -15.63 3.07
N HIS A 366 -3.86 -14.39 2.76
CA HIS A 366 -3.15 -13.43 1.91
C HIS A 366 -2.54 -12.25 2.69
N PHE A 367 -1.25 -12.00 2.44
CA PHE A 367 -0.45 -10.99 3.13
C PHE A 367 0.26 -10.07 2.12
N LEU A 368 -0.06 -8.77 2.16
CA LEU A 368 0.47 -7.75 1.26
C LEU A 368 1.78 -7.16 1.81
N ALA A 369 2.75 -6.91 0.93
CA ALA A 369 3.90 -6.08 1.23
C ALA A 369 4.38 -5.27 0.02
N ALA A 370 5.18 -4.25 0.32
CA ALA A 370 5.91 -3.44 -0.64
C ALA A 370 7.43 -3.60 -0.43
N GLU A 371 8.21 -3.34 -1.49
CA GLU A 371 9.66 -3.48 -1.53
C GLU A 371 10.36 -2.23 -2.09
N VAL A 372 11.63 -2.02 -1.70
CA VAL A 372 12.48 -0.86 -2.08
C VAL A 372 12.65 -0.66 -3.60
N GLU A 373 12.49 -1.72 -4.40
CA GLU A 373 12.50 -1.66 -5.87
C GLU A 373 11.14 -1.23 -6.46
N ASN A 374 10.31 -0.53 -5.67
CA ASN A 374 8.99 -0.01 -6.04
C ASN A 374 8.02 -1.08 -6.57
N ASN A 375 8.02 -2.25 -5.91
CA ASN A 375 7.10 -3.35 -6.19
C ASN A 375 6.10 -3.54 -5.05
N LEU A 376 4.91 -3.99 -5.43
CA LEU A 376 3.97 -4.68 -4.56
C LEU A 376 4.04 -6.18 -4.80
N PHE A 377 3.87 -6.95 -3.73
CA PHE A 377 3.65 -8.39 -3.80
C PHE A 377 2.68 -8.85 -2.71
N VAL A 378 1.94 -9.92 -3.00
CA VAL A 378 1.14 -10.65 -2.02
C VAL A 378 1.74 -12.05 -1.91
N VAL A 379 1.88 -12.53 -0.68
CA VAL A 379 2.22 -13.93 -0.39
C VAL A 379 1.02 -14.64 0.22
N SER A 380 0.88 -15.93 -0.08
CA SER A 380 -0.12 -16.81 0.51
C SER A 380 0.51 -18.05 1.14
N ARG A 381 -0.30 -18.87 1.82
CA ARG A 381 0.02 -20.29 2.03
C ARG A 381 0.16 -21.00 0.68
N ASP A 382 0.98 -22.06 0.64
CA ASP A 382 1.29 -22.85 -0.56
C ASP A 382 0.11 -23.74 -0.98
N LEU A 383 -0.92 -23.11 -1.57
CA LEU A 383 -2.15 -23.75 -2.06
C LEU A 383 -2.33 -23.47 -3.57
N PRO A 384 -2.74 -24.46 -4.39
CA PRO A 384 -2.95 -24.27 -5.83
C PRO A 384 -4.07 -23.29 -6.21
N GLU A 385 -4.99 -23.01 -5.29
CA GLU A 385 -6.11 -22.08 -5.48
C GLU A 385 -5.65 -20.62 -5.37
N ASN A 386 -4.70 -20.33 -4.47
CA ASN A 386 -4.22 -18.97 -4.22
C ASN A 386 -3.16 -18.51 -5.26
N THR A 387 -2.50 -19.43 -5.96
CA THR A 387 -1.35 -19.12 -6.85
C THR A 387 -1.71 -18.94 -8.33
N LYS A 388 -2.89 -19.39 -8.78
CA LYS A 388 -3.31 -19.33 -10.19
C LYS A 388 -4.20 -18.12 -10.45
N GLU A 389 -4.01 -17.47 -11.59
CA GLU A 389 -4.99 -16.49 -12.08
C GLU A 389 -6.29 -17.20 -12.49
N PRO A 390 -7.47 -16.69 -12.10
CA PRO A 390 -8.74 -17.25 -12.52
C PRO A 390 -9.04 -16.90 -13.98
N SER A 391 -9.39 -17.92 -14.78
CA SER A 391 -9.71 -17.77 -16.20
C SER A 391 -11.05 -18.42 -16.53
N PHE A 392 -11.99 -17.63 -17.05
CA PHE A 392 -13.33 -18.08 -17.42
C PHE A 392 -13.48 -18.07 -18.94
N ARG A 393 -13.80 -19.23 -19.53
CA ARG A 393 -13.92 -19.35 -20.98
C ARG A 393 -15.18 -18.66 -21.50
N ALA A 394 -16.21 -18.52 -20.66
CA ALA A 394 -17.46 -17.84 -21.03
C ALA A 394 -17.29 -16.34 -21.33
N LEU A 395 -16.26 -15.67 -20.77
CA LEU A 395 -15.98 -14.25 -21.00
C LEU A 395 -15.34 -13.97 -22.38
N LEU A 396 -14.85 -15.01 -23.06
CA LEU A 396 -14.31 -14.94 -24.41
C LEU A 396 -15.34 -15.43 -25.43
N SER A 397 -15.37 -14.84 -26.63
CA SER A 397 -16.27 -15.33 -27.69
C SER A 397 -15.87 -16.72 -28.18
N SER A 398 -16.81 -17.65 -28.22
CA SER A 398 -16.65 -18.98 -28.82
C SER A 398 -16.70 -18.91 -30.36
N SER A 399 -15.85 -18.09 -30.97
CA SER A 399 -15.70 -17.95 -32.41
C SER A 399 -14.69 -18.96 -32.94
N SER A 400 -15.11 -19.80 -33.89
CA SER A 400 -14.28 -20.83 -34.54
C SER A 400 -13.33 -20.29 -35.62
N ASP A 401 -13.16 -18.96 -35.71
CA ASP A 401 -12.22 -18.28 -36.60
C ASP A 401 -10.96 -17.88 -35.83
N SER A 402 -9.79 -18.29 -36.34
CA SER A 402 -8.54 -18.23 -35.60
C SER A 402 -7.93 -16.83 -35.52
N CYS A 403 -8.20 -16.11 -34.43
CA CYS A 403 -7.40 -14.96 -34.00
C CYS A 403 -6.28 -15.41 -33.04
N VAL A 404 -5.41 -16.32 -33.49
CA VAL A 404 -4.18 -16.67 -32.77
C VAL A 404 -3.17 -15.54 -33.01
N LEU A 405 -3.08 -14.60 -32.08
CA LEU A 405 -1.90 -13.74 -31.96
C LEU A 405 -0.70 -14.66 -31.61
N PRO A 406 0.42 -14.60 -32.36
CA PRO A 406 1.55 -15.50 -32.11
C PRO A 406 2.15 -15.27 -30.73
N SER A 407 2.34 -16.36 -29.97
CA SER A 407 3.18 -16.32 -28.77
C SER A 407 4.62 -16.01 -29.15
N LEU A 408 5.23 -15.03 -28.46
CA LEU A 408 6.54 -14.46 -28.81
C LEU A 408 7.73 -15.42 -28.57
N SER A 409 7.47 -16.69 -28.29
CA SER A 409 8.43 -17.73 -27.88
C SER A 409 8.93 -18.63 -29.03
N SER A 410 8.57 -18.33 -30.29
CA SER A 410 8.84 -19.22 -31.44
C SER A 410 9.77 -18.64 -32.53
N GLN A 411 10.01 -17.32 -32.59
CA GLN A 411 10.75 -16.67 -33.68
C GLN A 411 12.29 -16.58 -33.49
N LEU A 412 12.91 -17.55 -32.82
CA LEU A 412 14.37 -17.66 -32.70
C LEU A 412 14.97 -18.96 -33.30
N GLN A 413 14.17 -19.82 -33.94
CA GLN A 413 14.65 -21.07 -34.54
C GLN A 413 14.00 -21.40 -35.91
N SER A 414 14.08 -20.50 -36.88
CA SER A 414 13.81 -20.83 -38.31
C SER A 414 14.24 -19.73 -39.29
N ASN A 415 15.54 -19.54 -39.48
CA ASN A 415 16.08 -18.78 -40.62
C ASN A 415 17.46 -19.32 -41.06
N ASN A 416 17.45 -20.47 -41.73
CA ASN A 416 18.58 -21.00 -42.50
C ASN A 416 18.08 -22.02 -43.53
N ALA A 417 18.62 -21.94 -44.76
CA ALA A 417 17.99 -22.41 -46.02
C ALA A 417 16.67 -21.66 -46.33
N SER A 418 16.34 -21.26 -47.56
CA SER A 418 16.91 -21.57 -48.90
C SER A 418 16.63 -20.38 -49.87
N SER A 419 17.12 -20.22 -51.11
CA SER A 419 18.07 -20.97 -51.97
C SER A 419 18.45 -20.15 -53.25
N SER A 420 19.32 -20.71 -54.10
CA SER A 420 19.63 -20.37 -55.51
C SER A 420 20.59 -19.16 -55.76
N LYS A 421 21.64 -19.28 -56.60
CA LYS A 421 21.62 -19.71 -58.01
C LYS A 421 22.94 -20.34 -58.54
N THR A 422 22.77 -21.42 -59.31
CA THR A 422 23.47 -21.86 -60.55
C THR A 422 24.95 -21.49 -60.87
N THR A 423 25.73 -22.55 -61.15
CA THR A 423 26.74 -22.74 -62.24
C THR A 423 28.01 -21.87 -62.31
N GLY A 424 29.20 -22.50 -62.44
CA GLY A 424 30.42 -21.83 -62.95
C GLY A 424 31.78 -22.50 -62.67
N SER A 425 32.18 -23.45 -63.53
CA SER A 425 33.56 -23.85 -63.91
C SER A 425 34.83 -23.37 -63.14
N SER A 426 35.57 -24.38 -62.61
CA SER A 426 37.02 -24.65 -62.80
C SER A 426 38.16 -23.77 -62.20
N THR A 427 39.37 -24.37 -62.21
CA THR A 427 40.73 -23.82 -62.11
C THR A 427 41.25 -23.25 -60.77
N GLN A 428 42.05 -24.08 -60.09
CA GLN A 428 43.38 -23.71 -59.55
C GLN A 428 44.41 -23.55 -60.72
N PRO A 429 45.68 -23.11 -60.54
CA PRO A 429 46.48 -23.00 -59.29
C PRO A 429 47.28 -21.67 -59.12
N ASP A 430 48.27 -21.69 -58.21
CA ASP A 430 49.53 -20.92 -58.22
C ASP A 430 49.53 -19.38 -57.94
N ASN A 431 50.60 -18.77 -57.39
CA ASN A 431 51.61 -19.22 -56.38
C ASN A 431 52.41 -18.00 -55.83
N THR A 432 53.37 -18.26 -54.93
CA THR A 432 54.63 -17.51 -54.66
C THR A 432 54.61 -16.10 -54.04
N THR A 433 55.22 -16.03 -52.83
CA THR A 433 56.21 -15.01 -52.35
C THR A 433 55.75 -13.55 -52.14
N ASN A 434 56.14 -12.80 -51.09
CA ASN A 434 57.00 -13.01 -49.89
C ASN A 434 56.70 -11.85 -48.86
N ASP A 435 57.29 -11.65 -47.66
CA ASP A 435 58.51 -12.20 -47.02
C ASP A 435 58.55 -12.00 -45.47
N ASN A 436 59.60 -12.54 -44.81
CA ASN A 436 60.41 -12.04 -43.67
C ASN A 436 59.82 -11.17 -42.50
N ILE A 437 60.18 -11.33 -41.20
CA ILE A 437 61.07 -12.30 -40.49
C ILE A 437 60.87 -12.23 -38.94
N VAL A 438 61.04 -13.37 -38.21
CA VAL A 438 61.47 -13.57 -36.78
C VAL A 438 60.74 -12.79 -35.64
N ALA A 439 60.41 -13.33 -34.45
CA ALA A 439 60.20 -14.64 -33.80
C ALA A 439 59.66 -14.34 -32.36
N SER A 440 59.28 -15.21 -31.41
CA SER A 440 59.11 -16.67 -31.17
C SER A 440 57.90 -16.82 -30.20
N GLY A 441 57.31 -17.97 -29.82
CA GLY A 441 57.78 -19.30 -29.39
C GLY A 441 57.99 -19.33 -27.86
N THR A 442 57.51 -20.30 -27.05
CA THR A 442 56.74 -21.57 -27.23
C THR A 442 56.29 -22.05 -25.81
N SER A 443 55.32 -22.94 -25.54
CA SER A 443 54.38 -23.77 -26.33
C SER A 443 53.18 -24.28 -25.46
N SER A 444 52.32 -25.13 -26.05
CA SER A 444 51.10 -25.82 -25.54
C SER A 444 51.29 -27.07 -24.66
N THR A 445 50.23 -27.53 -23.96
CA THR A 445 49.63 -28.91 -23.78
C THR A 445 48.85 -28.98 -22.44
N THR A 446 47.56 -29.37 -22.25
CA THR A 446 46.67 -30.51 -22.64
C THR A 446 46.65 -31.74 -21.70
N THR A 447 45.46 -32.36 -21.55
CA THR A 447 45.12 -33.73 -21.01
C THR A 447 44.98 -33.97 -19.49
N SER A 448 44.38 -35.13 -19.11
CA SER A 448 43.66 -35.39 -17.85
C SER A 448 43.79 -36.85 -17.30
N MET A 449 44.02 -37.06 -15.99
CA MET A 449 43.91 -38.34 -15.19
C MET A 449 44.05 -38.05 -13.66
N SER A 450 43.73 -38.90 -12.65
CA SER A 450 42.79 -40.05 -12.53
C SER A 450 42.62 -40.56 -11.06
N SER A 451 41.38 -40.69 -10.57
CA SER A 451 40.80 -41.69 -9.61
C SER A 451 41.57 -42.32 -8.41
N ILE A 452 40.97 -42.25 -7.18
CA ILE A 452 40.71 -43.37 -6.18
C ILE A 452 41.96 -43.91 -5.39
N PRO A 453 41.92 -44.39 -4.09
CA PRO A 453 40.87 -45.19 -3.38
C PRO A 453 40.57 -45.03 -1.85
N SER A 454 39.37 -45.51 -1.43
CA SER A 454 39.01 -46.28 -0.18
C SER A 454 39.15 -45.63 1.22
N SER A 455 38.47 -46.03 2.33
CA SER A 455 37.64 -47.20 2.80
C SER A 455 36.93 -46.81 4.14
N VAL A 456 35.96 -47.46 4.84
CA VAL A 456 34.99 -48.61 4.74
C VAL A 456 34.06 -48.47 5.99
N ALA A 457 32.71 -48.65 5.99
CA ALA A 457 31.95 -49.90 6.22
C ALA A 457 30.41 -49.61 6.09
N GLU A 458 29.62 -50.42 5.36
CA GLU A 458 28.70 -51.51 5.83
C GLU A 458 27.54 -51.13 6.80
N GLY A 459 26.28 -51.50 6.56
CA GLY A 459 25.66 -52.12 5.37
C GLY A 459 24.24 -52.73 5.56
N ARG A 460 23.60 -53.13 4.44
CA ARG A 460 22.42 -54.06 4.29
C ARG A 460 21.04 -53.62 4.86
N SER A 461 19.87 -53.99 4.28
CA SER A 461 19.55 -54.62 2.97
C SER A 461 18.04 -54.56 2.57
N SER A 462 17.77 -54.63 1.26
CA SER A 462 16.65 -55.33 0.57
C SER A 462 15.15 -54.97 0.81
N SER A 463 14.60 -54.18 -0.11
CA SER A 463 13.43 -54.46 -0.99
C SER A 463 12.12 -55.12 -0.49
N THR A 464 10.98 -54.53 -0.88
CA THR A 464 9.99 -55.17 -1.81
C THR A 464 8.98 -54.16 -2.37
N GLN A 465 8.37 -54.46 -3.52
CA GLN A 465 7.21 -53.75 -4.09
C GLN A 465 5.97 -54.64 -4.02
N SER A 466 4.78 -54.06 -3.84
CA SER A 466 3.51 -54.76 -4.10
C SER A 466 2.39 -53.79 -4.52
N THR A 467 1.82 -54.01 -5.69
CA THR A 467 0.68 -53.24 -6.24
C THR A 467 -0.64 -53.92 -5.93
N ARG A 468 -1.66 -53.15 -5.50
CA ARG A 468 -3.08 -53.52 -5.63
C ARG A 468 -3.95 -52.27 -5.84
N HIS A 469 -4.81 -52.31 -6.86
CA HIS A 469 -6.05 -51.53 -6.90
C HIS A 469 -7.09 -52.16 -5.95
N PHE A 470 -8.15 -51.43 -5.57
CA PHE A 470 -9.54 -51.81 -5.91
C PHE A 470 -10.59 -50.74 -5.50
N LEU A 471 -11.28 -50.18 -6.50
CA LEU A 471 -12.67 -49.68 -6.54
C LEU A 471 -13.22 -48.62 -5.55
N ASP A 472 -14.41 -48.12 -5.93
CA ASP A 472 -15.10 -46.90 -5.46
C ASP A 472 -16.34 -47.22 -4.60
N SER A 473 -16.66 -46.33 -3.65
CA SER A 473 -17.99 -46.25 -3.05
C SER A 473 -18.25 -44.86 -2.43
N ARG A 474 -19.20 -44.12 -3.00
CA ARG A 474 -19.76 -42.90 -2.39
C ARG A 474 -20.93 -43.25 -1.46
N LEU A 475 -21.03 -42.58 -0.30
CA LEU A 475 -22.27 -41.94 0.19
C LEU A 475 -22.07 -41.23 1.54
N THR A 476 -22.50 -39.97 1.60
CA THR A 476 -22.99 -39.19 2.77
C THR A 476 -22.45 -39.50 4.19
N GLY A 477 -21.69 -38.57 4.76
CA GLY A 477 -21.45 -38.51 6.22
C GLY A 477 -20.60 -37.30 6.66
N SER A 478 -21.20 -36.31 7.31
CA SER A 478 -20.50 -35.12 7.81
C SER A 478 -19.75 -35.40 9.13
N LYS A 479 -18.47 -35.02 9.21
CA LYS A 479 -17.69 -34.83 10.45
C LYS A 479 -16.39 -34.06 10.18
N PRO A 480 -15.69 -33.53 11.21
CA PRO A 480 -14.85 -32.34 11.07
C PRO A 480 -13.41 -32.61 10.59
N ASN A 481 -12.76 -31.54 10.12
CA ASN A 481 -11.32 -31.52 9.85
C ASN A 481 -10.52 -31.85 11.11
N SER A 482 -9.83 -32.99 11.11
CA SER A 482 -8.86 -33.36 12.14
C SER A 482 -7.46 -32.84 11.80
N SER A 483 -6.70 -32.50 12.84
CA SER A 483 -5.31 -32.02 12.76
C SER A 483 -4.36 -33.06 12.14
N GLY A 484 -3.49 -32.66 11.20
CA GLY A 484 -2.69 -33.60 10.40
C GLY A 484 -1.31 -33.15 9.90
N VAL A 485 -0.71 -32.07 10.41
CA VAL A 485 0.73 -31.77 10.17
C VAL A 485 1.37 -31.31 11.48
N SER A 486 2.55 -31.86 11.79
CA SER A 486 3.31 -31.58 13.03
C SER A 486 4.39 -30.53 12.81
N GLY A 487 4.28 -29.36 13.45
CA GLY A 487 5.39 -28.48 13.83
C GLY A 487 6.25 -27.83 12.73
N GLU A 488 6.13 -28.21 11.46
CA GLU A 488 6.93 -27.64 10.38
C GLU A 488 6.41 -26.27 9.93
N MET A 489 7.29 -25.27 9.94
CA MET A 489 7.04 -23.92 9.42
C MET A 489 6.67 -24.00 7.93
N GLN A 490 5.43 -23.65 7.59
CA GLN A 490 4.94 -23.71 6.22
C GLN A 490 5.68 -22.72 5.31
N ARG A 491 5.81 -23.07 4.03
CA ARG A 491 6.26 -22.11 3.02
C ARG A 491 5.13 -21.12 2.74
N LEU A 492 5.43 -19.83 2.82
CA LEU A 492 4.64 -18.82 2.11
C LEU A 492 5.22 -18.66 0.70
N VAL A 493 4.34 -18.52 -0.28
CA VAL A 493 4.67 -18.42 -1.71
C VAL A 493 4.15 -17.12 -2.29
N ASP A 494 4.79 -16.62 -3.35
CA ASP A 494 4.30 -15.51 -4.15
C ASP A 494 2.98 -15.90 -4.83
N CYS A 495 1.89 -15.18 -4.53
CA CYS A 495 0.61 -15.38 -5.20
C CYS A 495 0.23 -14.22 -6.14
N ALA A 496 0.72 -13.01 -5.89
CA ALA A 496 0.52 -11.84 -6.76
C ALA A 496 1.72 -10.90 -6.71
N TYR A 497 2.03 -10.20 -7.80
CA TYR A 497 3.14 -9.23 -7.86
C TYR A 497 2.99 -8.21 -9.00
N PHE A 498 3.39 -6.97 -8.75
CA PHE A 498 3.15 -5.80 -9.62
C PHE A 498 4.15 -4.66 -9.31
N HIS A 499 4.65 -3.97 -10.34
CA HIS A 499 5.52 -2.81 -10.17
C HIS A 499 4.70 -1.51 -10.15
N THR A 500 4.66 -0.82 -9.00
CA THR A 500 4.00 0.48 -8.88
C THR A 500 4.80 1.58 -9.54
N GLY A 501 6.14 1.47 -9.53
CA GLY A 501 7.07 2.54 -9.92
C GLY A 501 7.30 3.59 -8.83
N ASP A 502 6.52 3.52 -7.73
CA ASP A 502 6.49 4.48 -6.63
C ASP A 502 6.79 3.78 -5.28
N PHE A 503 7.65 4.38 -4.44
CA PHE A 503 8.07 3.81 -3.16
C PHE A 503 6.96 3.95 -2.11
N VAL A 504 6.41 2.83 -1.65
CA VAL A 504 5.29 2.81 -0.68
C VAL A 504 5.81 2.80 0.76
N ASN A 505 5.35 3.74 1.58
CA ASN A 505 5.74 3.92 2.98
C ASN A 505 4.76 3.31 3.98
N VAL A 506 3.46 3.23 3.63
CA VAL A 506 2.41 2.86 4.56
C VAL A 506 1.20 2.27 3.84
N PHE A 507 0.60 1.26 4.47
CA PHE A 507 -0.74 0.76 4.17
C PHE A 507 -1.70 1.12 5.30
N VAL A 508 -2.96 1.42 4.98
CA VAL A 508 -4.04 1.62 5.95
C VAL A 508 -5.32 0.97 5.41
N ARG A 509 -5.91 0.04 6.17
CA ARG A 509 -7.20 -0.55 5.82
C ARG A 509 -8.33 0.48 6.01
N GLY A 510 -9.06 0.79 4.93
CA GLY A 510 -10.09 1.82 4.86
C GLY A 510 -10.27 2.37 3.44
N ASN A 511 -11.34 3.14 3.22
CA ASN A 511 -11.64 3.85 1.96
C ASN A 511 -11.83 5.35 2.26
N LEU A 512 -11.66 6.21 1.25
CA LEU A 512 -12.02 7.64 1.36
C LEU A 512 -13.51 7.89 1.05
N VAL A 513 -14.12 7.06 0.20
CA VAL A 513 -15.52 7.23 -0.24
C VAL A 513 -16.51 6.65 0.78
N LEU A 514 -17.48 7.48 1.17
CA LEU A 514 -18.62 7.08 2.00
C LEU A 514 -19.66 6.29 1.17
N GLN A 515 -19.50 4.97 1.12
CA GLN A 515 -20.47 4.07 0.46
C GLN A 515 -21.42 3.43 1.47
N ASN A 516 -22.74 3.55 1.26
CA ASN A 516 -23.74 2.85 2.07
C ASN A 516 -23.60 1.33 1.90
N ALA A 517 -23.97 0.54 2.92
CA ALA A 517 -23.78 -0.92 2.88
C ALA A 517 -24.61 -1.60 1.76
N GLU A 518 -25.77 -1.04 1.43
CA GLU A 518 -26.70 -1.54 0.40
C GLU A 518 -26.28 -1.17 -1.03
N GLU A 519 -25.41 -0.16 -1.20
CA GLU A 519 -24.90 0.29 -2.50
C GLU A 519 -23.65 -0.49 -2.96
N ARG A 520 -23.08 -1.34 -2.10
CA ARG A 520 -21.80 -2.02 -2.36
C ARG A 520 -21.97 -3.19 -3.32
N TRP A 521 -21.27 -3.12 -4.44
CA TRP A 521 -21.14 -4.23 -5.37
C TRP A 521 -20.33 -5.37 -4.73
N ALA A 522 -20.97 -6.51 -4.48
CA ALA A 522 -20.35 -7.67 -3.79
C ALA A 522 -19.08 -8.21 -4.47
N ALA A 523 -18.91 -7.95 -5.77
CA ALA A 523 -17.72 -8.33 -6.53
C ALA A 523 -16.45 -7.56 -6.14
N VAL A 524 -16.57 -6.50 -5.32
CA VAL A 524 -15.45 -5.72 -4.76
C VAL A 524 -15.38 -5.91 -3.25
N GLY A 525 -14.18 -6.20 -2.75
CA GLY A 525 -13.90 -6.45 -1.34
C GLY A 525 -13.93 -5.18 -0.50
N TYR A 526 -14.56 -5.24 0.67
CA TYR A 526 -14.69 -4.10 1.59
C TYR A 526 -14.20 -4.44 3.00
N PRO A 527 -13.52 -3.50 3.71
CA PRO A 527 -12.93 -2.28 3.18
C PRO A 527 -11.68 -2.58 2.33
N GLY A 528 -11.33 -1.66 1.45
CA GLY A 528 -10.06 -1.67 0.73
C GLY A 528 -8.87 -1.29 1.61
N HIS A 529 -7.71 -1.17 0.97
CA HIS A 529 -6.43 -0.86 1.59
C HIS A 529 -5.80 0.33 0.87
N LEU A 530 -5.87 1.50 1.50
CA LEU A 530 -5.17 2.70 1.04
C LEU A 530 -3.67 2.56 1.24
N TYR A 531 -2.88 3.17 0.37
CA TYR A 531 -1.43 3.26 0.52
C TYR A 531 -0.91 4.66 0.21
N GLY A 532 0.20 5.04 0.86
CA GLY A 532 0.86 6.34 0.69
C GLY A 532 2.32 6.20 0.28
N THR A 533 2.74 7.00 -0.70
CA THR A 533 4.07 6.91 -1.32
C THR A 533 5.00 8.07 -0.93
N VAL A 534 6.31 7.92 -1.17
CA VAL A 534 7.31 8.98 -0.96
C VAL A 534 7.02 10.23 -1.81
N ASN A 535 6.47 10.06 -3.01
CA ASN A 535 6.14 11.15 -3.93
C ASN A 535 4.85 11.90 -3.57
N GLY A 536 4.23 11.58 -2.42
CA GLY A 536 2.95 12.15 -2.00
C GLY A 536 1.73 11.55 -2.70
N GLY A 537 1.92 10.46 -3.44
CA GLY A 537 0.83 9.70 -4.05
C GLY A 537 -0.01 8.98 -2.99
N LEU A 538 -1.32 8.95 -3.22
CA LEU A 538 -2.27 8.09 -2.50
C LEU A 538 -2.88 7.14 -3.52
N GLY A 539 -2.88 5.84 -3.20
CA GLY A 539 -3.51 4.81 -4.02
C GLY A 539 -4.42 3.91 -3.20
N LEU A 540 -5.31 3.18 -3.87
CA LEU A 540 -6.23 2.23 -3.27
C LEU A 540 -6.00 0.84 -3.86
N LEU A 541 -5.87 -0.17 -2.99
CA LEU A 541 -5.94 -1.58 -3.35
C LEU A 541 -7.28 -2.15 -2.90
N VAL A 542 -7.98 -2.84 -3.79
CA VAL A 542 -9.19 -3.61 -3.49
C VAL A 542 -9.01 -5.07 -3.91
N GLN A 543 -9.54 -6.00 -3.12
CA GLN A 543 -9.77 -7.37 -3.59
C GLN A 543 -10.97 -7.36 -4.54
N VAL A 544 -10.96 -8.21 -5.57
CA VAL A 544 -12.09 -8.39 -6.50
C VAL A 544 -12.47 -9.87 -6.59
N SER A 545 -13.66 -10.17 -7.07
CA SER A 545 -14.07 -11.54 -7.36
C SER A 545 -13.29 -12.15 -8.54
N PRO A 546 -13.19 -13.49 -8.64
CA PRO A 546 -12.51 -14.14 -9.76
C PRO A 546 -13.07 -13.76 -11.14
N VAL A 547 -14.39 -13.62 -11.26
CA VAL A 547 -15.06 -13.27 -12.53
C VAL A 547 -14.78 -11.82 -12.91
N LEU A 548 -14.79 -10.89 -11.94
CA LEU A 548 -14.44 -9.49 -12.17
C LEU A 548 -12.96 -9.32 -12.52
N PHE A 549 -12.07 -10.06 -11.85
CA PHE A 549 -10.65 -10.10 -12.21
C PHE A 549 -10.45 -10.51 -13.67
N ALA A 550 -11.02 -11.63 -14.09
CA ALA A 550 -10.86 -12.14 -15.46
C ALA A 550 -11.43 -11.19 -16.52
N PHE A 551 -12.59 -10.56 -16.24
CA PHE A 551 -13.19 -9.55 -17.12
C PHE A 551 -12.31 -8.30 -17.25
N LEU A 552 -11.79 -7.78 -16.12
CA LEU A 552 -10.90 -6.63 -16.13
C LEU A 552 -9.54 -6.93 -16.77
N LYS A 553 -9.00 -8.15 -16.60
CA LYS A 553 -7.76 -8.60 -17.28
C LYS A 553 -7.87 -8.62 -18.79
N GLU A 554 -8.99 -9.11 -19.32
CA GLU A 554 -9.26 -9.08 -20.77
C GLU A 554 -9.37 -7.63 -21.29
N ILE A 555 -9.93 -6.71 -20.49
CA ILE A 555 -9.97 -5.27 -20.82
C ILE A 555 -8.58 -4.63 -20.77
N GLU A 556 -7.78 -4.92 -19.74
CA GLU A 556 -6.39 -4.44 -19.58
C GLU A 556 -5.53 -4.84 -20.78
N PHE A 557 -5.59 -6.10 -21.20
CA PHE A 557 -4.89 -6.62 -22.38
C PHE A 557 -5.38 -5.97 -23.68
N ARG A 558 -6.70 -5.74 -23.84
CA ARG A 558 -7.23 -5.02 -25.01
C ARG A 558 -6.80 -3.55 -25.04
N LEU A 559 -6.67 -2.91 -23.88
CA LEU A 559 -6.21 -1.53 -23.73
C LEU A 559 -4.72 -1.38 -24.04
N SER A 560 -3.86 -2.26 -23.53
CA SER A 560 -2.40 -2.19 -23.78
C SER A 560 -2.03 -2.36 -25.27
N ASN A 561 -2.89 -3.03 -26.04
CA ASN A 561 -2.77 -3.13 -27.51
C ASN A 561 -3.41 -1.97 -28.29
N LEU A 562 -4.29 -1.18 -27.68
CA LEU A 562 -5.05 -0.09 -28.34
C LEU A 562 -4.51 1.31 -28.01
N VAL A 563 -4.07 1.52 -26.78
CA VAL A 563 -3.55 2.80 -26.28
C VAL A 563 -2.04 2.85 -26.52
N VAL A 564 -1.59 3.76 -27.38
CA VAL A 564 -0.15 3.97 -27.61
C VAL A 564 0.48 4.62 -26.37
N PRO A 565 1.42 3.96 -25.67
CA PRO A 565 2.02 4.49 -24.46
C PRO A 565 2.99 5.64 -24.78
N VAL A 566 3.04 6.64 -23.90
CA VAL A 566 3.96 7.79 -24.05
C VAL A 566 5.40 7.29 -24.00
N GLY A 567 6.18 7.60 -25.04
CA GLY A 567 7.56 7.11 -25.18
C GLY A 567 7.69 5.68 -25.73
N GLY A 568 6.60 4.97 -26.02
CA GLY A 568 6.63 3.64 -26.63
C GLY A 568 6.96 2.48 -25.67
N PHE A 569 6.96 2.71 -24.36
CA PHE A 569 7.23 1.67 -23.36
C PHE A 569 6.03 0.71 -23.21
N SER A 570 6.25 -0.60 -23.39
CA SER A 570 5.22 -1.63 -23.14
C SER A 570 4.70 -1.54 -21.71
N HIS A 571 3.37 -1.56 -21.56
CA HIS A 571 2.69 -1.56 -20.26
C HIS A 571 3.07 -2.76 -19.41
N ASP A 572 3.09 -3.98 -20.00
CA ASP A 572 3.51 -5.20 -19.31
C ASP A 572 4.96 -5.08 -18.81
N THR A 573 5.85 -4.48 -19.63
CA THR A 573 7.27 -4.27 -19.28
C THR A 573 7.44 -3.19 -18.19
N TRP A 574 6.54 -2.21 -18.14
CA TRP A 574 6.47 -1.24 -17.04
C TRP A 574 5.99 -1.88 -15.75
N ARG A 575 4.85 -2.57 -15.76
CA ARG A 575 4.24 -3.21 -14.57
C ARG A 575 4.89 -4.52 -14.14
N ALA A 576 5.75 -5.12 -14.96
CA ALA A 576 6.57 -6.28 -14.59
C ALA A 576 7.36 -6.03 -13.30
N PHE A 577 7.18 -6.93 -12.33
CA PHE A 577 7.94 -6.99 -11.09
C PHE A 577 9.43 -7.16 -11.41
N LYS A 578 10.27 -6.29 -10.83
CA LYS A 578 11.73 -6.35 -10.96
C LYS A 578 12.34 -6.42 -9.57
N ALA A 579 13.07 -7.49 -9.29
CA ALA A 579 14.02 -7.54 -8.20
C ALA A 579 15.42 -7.79 -8.76
N ASP A 580 16.45 -7.38 -8.03
CA ASP A 580 17.90 -7.60 -8.16
C ASP A 580 18.41 -8.63 -9.21
N ARG A 581 17.78 -9.81 -9.34
CA ARG A 581 18.11 -10.87 -10.33
C ARG A 581 16.89 -11.56 -10.99
N GLU A 582 15.68 -11.05 -10.80
CA GLU A 582 14.44 -11.70 -11.23
C GLU A 582 13.45 -10.68 -11.80
N ILE A 583 13.03 -10.88 -13.05
CA ILE A 583 11.96 -10.10 -13.69
C ILE A 583 10.80 -11.05 -13.98
N LYS A 584 9.59 -10.68 -13.52
CA LYS A 584 8.35 -11.44 -13.73
C LYS A 584 7.24 -10.50 -14.23
N MET A 585 6.50 -10.90 -15.25
CA MET A 585 5.35 -10.12 -15.77
C MET A 585 4.22 -10.10 -14.74
N SER A 586 3.59 -8.94 -14.53
CA SER A 586 2.62 -8.73 -13.44
C SER A 586 1.50 -9.77 -13.41
N HIS A 587 1.25 -10.36 -12.23
CA HIS A 587 0.39 -11.53 -12.03
C HIS A 587 -0.54 -11.31 -10.83
N ASN A 588 -1.82 -11.69 -10.95
CA ASN A 588 -2.88 -11.50 -9.94
C ASN A 588 -3.08 -10.03 -9.48
N PHE A 589 -2.68 -9.05 -10.30
CA PHE A 589 -2.95 -7.61 -10.13
C PHE A 589 -3.49 -7.02 -11.44
N VAL A 590 -4.51 -6.15 -11.36
CA VAL A 590 -5.04 -5.36 -12.48
C VAL A 590 -4.63 -3.90 -12.31
N ASP A 591 -4.14 -3.26 -13.38
CA ASP A 591 -3.83 -1.82 -13.38
C ASP A 591 -5.08 -0.94 -13.51
N GLY A 592 -5.59 -0.46 -12.38
CA GLY A 592 -6.74 0.45 -12.33
C GLY A 592 -6.52 1.74 -13.13
N ASP A 593 -5.30 2.27 -13.16
CA ASP A 593 -4.95 3.50 -13.89
C ASP A 593 -5.21 3.33 -15.40
N LEU A 594 -4.91 2.14 -15.94
CA LEU A 594 -5.15 1.81 -17.34
C LEU A 594 -6.65 1.59 -17.60
N ILE A 595 -7.35 0.88 -16.72
CA ILE A 595 -8.81 0.63 -16.85
C ILE A 595 -9.60 1.95 -16.88
N GLU A 596 -9.26 2.95 -16.06
CA GLU A 596 -9.94 4.26 -16.06
C GLU A 596 -9.86 4.99 -17.41
N THR A 597 -8.81 4.75 -18.22
CA THR A 597 -8.65 5.40 -19.52
C THR A 597 -9.80 5.11 -20.50
N VAL A 598 -10.52 3.99 -20.30
CA VAL A 598 -11.75 3.66 -21.02
C VAL A 598 -12.74 4.83 -20.97
N THR A 599 -12.85 5.57 -19.86
CA THR A 599 -13.78 6.70 -19.76
C THR A 599 -13.49 7.82 -20.77
N ASP A 600 -12.20 8.06 -21.07
CA ASP A 600 -11.71 9.13 -21.95
C ASP A 600 -11.61 8.73 -23.43
N LEU A 601 -11.59 7.44 -23.76
CA LEU A 601 -11.61 6.98 -25.16
C LEU A 601 -12.84 7.49 -25.94
N ASN A 602 -12.67 7.65 -27.25
CA ASN A 602 -13.77 7.95 -28.16
C ASN A 602 -14.69 6.72 -28.37
N MET A 603 -15.83 6.91 -29.02
CA MET A 603 -16.81 5.82 -29.20
C MET A 603 -16.33 4.72 -30.16
N ASP A 604 -15.49 5.04 -31.15
CA ASP A 604 -14.96 4.05 -32.11
C ASP A 604 -13.95 3.11 -31.44
N ASP A 605 -13.08 3.65 -30.58
CA ASP A 605 -12.13 2.88 -29.79
C ASP A 605 -12.83 2.03 -28.71
N LYS A 606 -13.89 2.57 -28.08
CA LYS A 606 -14.79 1.78 -27.22
C LYS A 606 -15.46 0.63 -27.97
N ALA A 607 -15.92 0.87 -29.20
CA ALA A 607 -16.52 -0.16 -30.05
C ALA A 607 -15.51 -1.25 -30.45
N LYS A 608 -14.22 -0.91 -30.63
CA LYS A 608 -13.14 -1.90 -30.82
C LYS A 608 -12.94 -2.76 -29.57
N LEU A 609 -12.89 -2.15 -28.38
CA LEU A 609 -12.68 -2.88 -27.12
C LEU A 609 -13.76 -3.94 -26.85
N VAL A 610 -15.04 -3.61 -27.04
CA VAL A 610 -16.14 -4.54 -26.74
C VAL A 610 -16.35 -5.63 -27.80
N LYS A 611 -15.72 -5.53 -28.98
CA LYS A 611 -15.92 -6.49 -30.07
C LYS A 611 -15.50 -7.91 -29.65
N GLY A 612 -16.46 -8.82 -29.55
CA GLY A 612 -16.21 -10.20 -29.10
C GLY A 612 -15.85 -10.32 -27.60
N LEU A 613 -16.06 -9.27 -26.81
CA LEU A 613 -16.01 -9.33 -25.35
C LEU A 613 -17.37 -9.83 -24.83
N ARG A 614 -17.36 -10.75 -23.87
CA ARG A 614 -18.57 -11.15 -23.15
C ARG A 614 -18.56 -10.65 -21.71
N ILE A 615 -19.75 -10.37 -21.20
CA ILE A 615 -20.01 -9.90 -19.85
C ILE A 615 -21.06 -10.82 -19.20
N PRO A 616 -21.02 -11.05 -17.88
CA PRO A 616 -22.11 -11.72 -17.18
C PRO A 616 -23.47 -11.04 -17.45
N VAL A 617 -24.56 -11.79 -17.45
CA VAL A 617 -25.90 -11.26 -17.77
C VAL A 617 -26.31 -10.18 -16.77
N ASN A 618 -26.08 -10.44 -15.48
CA ASN A 618 -26.36 -9.53 -14.36
C ASN A 618 -25.11 -9.13 -13.58
N MET A 619 -25.11 -7.94 -12.97
CA MET A 619 -23.99 -7.47 -12.11
C MET A 619 -23.71 -8.39 -10.91
N ASN A 620 -24.68 -9.19 -10.48
CA ASN A 620 -24.53 -10.14 -9.37
C ASN A 620 -23.77 -11.41 -9.77
N GLU A 621 -23.72 -11.75 -11.07
CA GLU A 621 -23.01 -12.95 -11.59
C GLU A 621 -21.51 -12.74 -11.71
N PHE A 622 -21.02 -11.52 -11.53
CA PHE A 622 -19.62 -11.28 -11.17
C PHE A 622 -19.26 -11.89 -9.80
N GLY A 623 -20.24 -12.30 -8.98
CA GLY A 623 -20.02 -13.02 -7.73
C GLY A 623 -19.49 -12.12 -6.60
N THR A 624 -18.80 -12.73 -5.64
CA THR A 624 -18.34 -12.07 -4.41
C THR A 624 -16.81 -12.06 -4.32
N ALA A 625 -16.22 -10.94 -3.90
CA ALA A 625 -14.79 -10.86 -3.60
C ALA A 625 -14.39 -11.86 -2.49
N GLY A 626 -13.24 -12.52 -2.65
CA GLY A 626 -12.79 -13.58 -1.73
C GLY A 626 -13.53 -14.92 -1.86
N SER A 627 -14.44 -15.09 -2.83
CA SER A 627 -15.08 -16.37 -3.13
C SER A 627 -14.28 -17.18 -4.15
N THR A 628 -14.12 -18.49 -3.94
CA THR A 628 -13.45 -19.44 -4.86
C THR A 628 -14.38 -19.97 -5.96
N CYS A 629 -15.24 -19.11 -6.53
CA CYS A 629 -16.18 -19.49 -7.59
C CYS A 629 -15.46 -20.05 -8.82
N THR A 630 -15.70 -21.32 -9.16
CA THR A 630 -15.04 -22.06 -10.26
C THR A 630 -15.97 -22.34 -11.46
N SER A 631 -17.26 -22.04 -11.37
CA SER A 631 -18.23 -22.17 -12.46
C SER A 631 -18.15 -20.98 -13.41
N ASP A 632 -18.07 -21.24 -14.73
CA ASP A 632 -18.32 -20.21 -15.75
C ASP A 632 -19.70 -19.56 -15.52
N PRO A 633 -19.81 -18.21 -15.48
CA PRO A 633 -21.09 -17.52 -15.35
C PRO A 633 -21.89 -17.60 -16.66
N GLU A 634 -23.21 -17.41 -16.57
CA GLU A 634 -24.01 -17.09 -17.76
C GLU A 634 -23.57 -15.75 -18.33
N THR A 635 -23.44 -15.65 -19.65
CA THR A 635 -22.84 -14.49 -20.32
C THR A 635 -23.60 -14.06 -21.57
N ARG A 636 -23.50 -12.77 -21.86
CA ARG A 636 -24.02 -12.11 -23.07
C ARG A 636 -22.94 -11.26 -23.72
N GLU A 637 -23.20 -10.75 -24.91
CA GLU A 637 -22.31 -9.79 -25.56
C GLU A 637 -22.25 -8.48 -24.74
N CYS A 638 -21.04 -7.94 -24.61
CA CYS A 638 -20.79 -6.69 -23.90
C CYS A 638 -21.09 -5.49 -24.81
N THR A 639 -21.90 -4.54 -24.36
CA THR A 639 -22.09 -3.26 -25.05
C THR A 639 -21.13 -2.20 -24.52
N VAL A 640 -20.95 -1.10 -25.28
CA VAL A 640 -20.18 0.06 -24.80
C VAL A 640 -20.78 0.65 -23.52
N GLU A 641 -22.11 0.65 -23.38
CA GLU A 641 -22.78 1.13 -22.16
C GLU A 641 -22.49 0.22 -20.95
N ASP A 642 -22.45 -1.10 -21.16
CA ASP A 642 -22.10 -2.06 -20.10
C ASP A 642 -20.64 -1.89 -19.63
N LEU A 643 -19.70 -1.78 -20.57
CA LEU A 643 -18.28 -1.59 -20.27
C LEU A 643 -18.07 -0.27 -19.50
N VAL A 644 -18.65 0.83 -19.98
CA VAL A 644 -18.57 2.13 -19.29
C VAL A 644 -19.21 2.06 -17.90
N LYS A 645 -20.33 1.36 -17.73
CA LYS A 645 -20.98 1.17 -16.43
C LYS A 645 -20.09 0.40 -15.43
N VAL A 646 -19.37 -0.64 -15.86
CA VAL A 646 -18.42 -1.35 -14.98
C VAL A 646 -17.26 -0.43 -14.58
N VAL A 647 -16.66 0.30 -15.53
CA VAL A 647 -15.55 1.21 -15.23
C VAL A 647 -15.99 2.36 -14.33
N GLU A 648 -17.17 2.97 -14.57
CA GLU A 648 -17.72 4.00 -13.69
C GLU A 648 -17.94 3.52 -12.25
N GLU A 649 -18.30 2.25 -12.04
CA GLU A 649 -18.48 1.71 -10.69
C GLU A 649 -17.12 1.51 -9.98
N MET A 650 -16.08 1.08 -10.71
CA MET A 650 -14.71 1.02 -10.19
C MET A 650 -14.15 2.42 -9.87
N SER A 651 -14.45 3.42 -10.70
CA SER A 651 -14.09 4.83 -10.49
C SER A 651 -14.81 5.51 -9.30
N ARG A 652 -15.77 4.85 -8.65
CA ARG A 652 -16.43 5.33 -7.41
C ARG A 652 -15.84 4.76 -6.13
N LEU A 653 -14.76 3.98 -6.21
CA LEU A 653 -14.13 3.35 -5.06
C LEU A 653 -13.17 4.28 -4.30
N HIS A 654 -12.65 5.33 -4.95
CA HIS A 654 -11.57 6.20 -4.45
C HIS A 654 -11.85 7.70 -4.63
#